data_AF-A0A7R9WKN7-F1
#
_entry.id   AF-A0A7R9WKN7-F1
#
_cell.length_a   1.000
_cell.length_b   1.000
_cell.length_c   1.000
_cell.angle_alpha   90.00
_cell.angle_beta   90.00
_cell.angle_gamma   90.00
#
_symmetry.space_group_name_H-M   'P 1'
#
loop_
_entity.id
_entity.type
_entity.pdbx_description
1 polymer ?
#
loop_
_entity_poly.entity_id
_entity_poly.type
_entity_poly.pdbx_seq_one_letter_code
_entity_poly.pdbx_strand_id
1 'polypeptide(L)'
;MMFQGDTTEDATAVIPRELSNIVLAAFNNLSPILWDALKIASCIGYSFDADVYEALTGKLGFIPKVEELATSYDAFERSDSNRYKWKHQAVYEAVKSLLLKNQCVQIHSMIIDVFDQSAEQQSEGSENWTQGLKADAHRLLARHCSLAEKWDGAFQQYMNAGRRAEETYNFNEATKMYEEAIVCLGKITPQHSMRSRLLPTLRLGSCLRELARYNDSEAVLTQCLSETEAELAGGKGDEQMYVHALTALATLHQYQSKYNEARDLYERALPIARRVEESSSSLWLAGHIAGYAEILRKSGDLPSAERLHREALEMRKERSCTELEMAVSYTQLGCTLFGLKRYQEAYKQHRLALLSRFKYLDFSHGLVSESLNYCAEALCALGRSEDGIPLAMHGVEIRKQVFGSSHPALAHAFSILASNYHAVGRSCDAKQLLEKCLAICEEAFPKNHANIIPNLMNYGKVLRSMGNYRKGREVYERSIVIHQLNFKANQKVDQLEKCRLEAKELAQLEASAGDDGSCIPDIARGVMPIPCVNMDLGASPIIILTDVGRDVDDEYALILLGALSRMNLLTPLAVVTTLAPARERASLTRGSLDALGLAKVPVGVGGAGGLDTDIPLEVYGAQYARSCSCIFESGVALMVRALESAPENSVQLLCIASLQDAATLIREHEELFVTKVKEVLIMGGVKPLDSSEFLEPDTAYNNNCDMESAKFVYKRCQEMGVPTLTLTRYTAYGCPVSNVIFDDLVKTAHMVGINTRRVSMEAINRLWHKVNLAATDPRREKLPSRCDRQWFCRTFFGKENIDRDSSMSIWDLVTKLNMYDPLTMLCCVPEYRETYFYWESKCVNGVQHRVTGISEMNNGVIDSALLCKKLYSLFGLSLRNALQNIC
;
A
#
# COMPACT_ATOMS: atom_id res chain seq x y z
N MET A 1 -51.44 -10.21 15.43
CA MET A 1 -51.06 -8.83 15.80
C MET A 1 -49.56 -8.79 15.91
N MET A 2 -48.93 -7.91 15.14
CA MET A 2 -47.48 -7.68 15.11
C MET A 2 -46.95 -7.30 16.49
N PHE A 3 -45.74 -7.73 16.84
CA PHE A 3 -44.75 -6.88 17.51
C PHE A 3 -43.34 -7.24 17.02
N GLN A 4 -42.67 -6.22 16.49
CA GLN A 4 -41.24 -6.16 16.19
C GLN A 4 -40.44 -5.95 17.48
N GLY A 5 -39.13 -6.14 17.39
CA GLY A 5 -38.21 -6.31 18.52
C GLY A 5 -37.93 -5.06 19.36
N ASP A 6 -37.38 -5.31 20.53
CA ASP A 6 -36.15 -4.67 20.98
C ASP A 6 -35.52 -5.49 22.11
N THR A 7 -34.19 -5.46 22.16
CA THR A 7 -33.36 -6.03 23.23
C THR A 7 -33.47 -5.19 24.49
N THR A 8 -33.89 -5.75 25.62
CA THR A 8 -33.52 -5.36 27.00
C THR A 8 -34.15 -6.31 28.03
N GLU A 9 -33.32 -6.73 28.98
CA GLU A 9 -33.59 -7.14 30.37
C GLU A 9 -34.88 -7.91 30.78
N ASP A 10 -34.63 -9.07 31.38
CA ASP A 10 -35.31 -9.65 32.56
C ASP A 10 -36.83 -9.44 32.70
N ALA A 11 -37.58 -10.33 32.06
CA ALA A 11 -38.87 -10.77 32.58
C ALA A 11 -38.91 -12.31 32.61
N THR A 12 -38.05 -12.93 33.43
CA THR A 12 -38.24 -14.34 33.80
C THR A 12 -39.43 -14.42 34.76
N ALA A 13 -40.61 -14.69 34.21
CA ALA A 13 -41.79 -14.95 35.01
C ALA A 13 -41.51 -16.20 35.87
N VAL A 14 -41.28 -16.01 37.17
CA VAL A 14 -41.11 -17.10 38.13
C VAL A 14 -42.39 -17.94 38.12
N ILE A 15 -42.30 -19.17 37.59
CA ILE A 15 -43.42 -20.11 37.60
C ILE A 15 -43.66 -20.54 39.05
N PRO A 16 -44.87 -20.34 39.62
CA PRO A 16 -45.18 -20.81 40.96
C PRO A 16 -44.96 -22.32 41.09
N ARG A 17 -44.48 -22.79 42.24
CA ARG A 17 -44.10 -24.19 42.48
C ARG A 17 -45.19 -25.20 42.10
N GLU A 18 -46.45 -24.84 42.32
CA GLU A 18 -47.62 -25.64 41.97
C GLU A 18 -47.77 -25.80 40.44
N LEU A 19 -47.52 -24.73 39.68
CA LEU A 19 -47.50 -24.74 38.22
C LEU A 19 -46.25 -25.47 37.68
N SER A 20 -45.10 -25.36 38.34
CA SER A 20 -43.88 -26.11 37.96
C SER A 20 -44.10 -27.62 38.05
N ASN A 21 -44.81 -28.10 39.08
CA ASN A 21 -45.15 -29.53 39.20
C ASN A 21 -46.09 -30.01 38.07
N ILE A 22 -46.99 -29.15 37.59
CA ILE A 22 -47.88 -29.47 36.46
C ILE A 22 -47.10 -29.52 35.16
N VAL A 23 -46.23 -28.53 34.90
CA VAL A 23 -45.37 -28.47 33.71
C VAL A 23 -44.42 -29.66 33.66
N LEU A 24 -43.94 -30.13 34.81
CA LEU A 24 -43.01 -31.25 34.91
C LEU A 24 -43.68 -32.62 35.05
N ALA A 25 -45.01 -32.71 34.96
CA ALA A 25 -45.74 -33.97 35.14
C ALA A 25 -45.29 -35.10 34.19
N ALA A 26 -44.84 -34.74 32.98
CA ALA A 26 -44.27 -35.67 32.00
C ALA A 26 -42.93 -36.31 32.44
N PHE A 27 -42.25 -35.72 33.44
CA PHE A 27 -40.94 -36.13 33.96
C PHE A 27 -41.01 -36.80 35.34
N ASN A 28 -42.21 -37.07 35.85
CA ASN A 28 -42.41 -37.63 37.19
C ASN A 28 -41.73 -39.00 37.42
N ASN A 29 -41.43 -39.75 36.36
CA ASN A 29 -40.80 -41.07 36.41
C ASN A 29 -39.28 -41.06 36.14
N LEU A 30 -38.65 -39.88 36.03
CA LEU A 30 -37.21 -39.80 35.80
C LEU A 30 -36.42 -40.41 36.95
N SER A 31 -35.32 -41.08 36.61
CA SER A 31 -34.35 -41.54 37.60
C SER A 31 -33.71 -40.34 38.33
N PRO A 32 -33.21 -40.50 39.56
CA PRO A 32 -32.50 -39.43 40.27
C PRO A 32 -31.35 -38.83 39.45
N ILE A 33 -30.66 -39.66 38.65
CA ILE A 33 -29.52 -39.28 37.84
C ILE A 33 -29.91 -38.35 36.67
N LEU A 34 -31.06 -38.61 36.03
CA LEU A 34 -31.57 -37.75 34.95
C LEU A 34 -32.17 -36.45 35.51
N TRP A 35 -32.78 -36.51 36.69
CA TRP A 35 -33.18 -35.31 37.43
C TRP A 35 -32.00 -34.41 37.75
N ASP A 36 -30.87 -34.96 38.18
CA ASP A 36 -29.67 -34.18 38.44
C ASP A 36 -29.08 -33.59 37.15
N ALA A 37 -29.14 -34.31 36.02
CA ALA A 37 -28.75 -33.75 34.72
C ALA A 37 -29.64 -32.56 34.30
N LEU A 38 -30.96 -32.61 34.51
CA LEU A 38 -31.85 -31.46 34.25
C LEU A 38 -31.50 -30.26 35.13
N LYS A 39 -31.23 -30.49 36.43
CA LYS A 39 -30.83 -29.42 37.35
C LYS A 39 -29.50 -28.79 36.92
N ILE A 40 -28.49 -29.60 36.59
CA ILE A 40 -27.20 -29.14 36.07
C ILE A 40 -27.40 -28.32 34.79
N ALA A 41 -28.15 -28.84 33.82
CA ALA A 41 -28.45 -28.15 32.57
C ALA A 41 -29.17 -26.81 32.81
N SER A 42 -30.07 -26.73 33.79
CA SER A 42 -30.78 -25.49 34.12
C SER A 42 -29.86 -24.43 34.73
N CYS A 43 -28.87 -24.85 35.52
CA CYS A 43 -27.82 -23.98 36.06
C CYS A 43 -26.81 -23.55 35.00
N ILE A 44 -26.53 -24.40 34.01
CA ILE A 44 -25.66 -24.07 32.88
C ILE A 44 -26.30 -22.99 31.99
N GLY A 45 -27.57 -23.18 31.60
CA GLY A 45 -28.31 -22.19 30.82
C GLY A 45 -29.38 -22.80 29.92
N TYR A 46 -30.14 -21.92 29.25
CA TYR A 46 -31.19 -22.33 28.30
C TYR A 46 -30.62 -22.96 27.01
N SER A 47 -29.37 -22.66 26.69
CA SER A 47 -28.59 -23.37 25.66
C SER A 47 -27.14 -23.45 26.08
N PHE A 48 -26.45 -24.53 25.70
CA PHE A 48 -25.05 -24.74 26.02
C PHE A 48 -24.33 -25.58 24.97
N ASP A 49 -23.01 -25.39 24.91
CA ASP A 49 -22.12 -26.08 23.99
C ASP A 49 -21.49 -27.30 24.68
N ALA A 50 -21.63 -28.47 24.08
CA ALA A 50 -21.13 -29.73 24.64
C ALA A 50 -19.61 -29.76 24.72
N ASP A 51 -18.92 -29.11 23.78
CA ASP A 51 -17.45 -29.07 23.73
C ASP A 51 -16.91 -28.23 24.89
N VAL A 52 -17.61 -27.15 25.24
CA VAL A 52 -17.24 -26.28 26.38
C VAL A 52 -17.40 -27.03 27.72
N TYR A 53 -18.36 -27.96 27.79
CA TYR A 53 -18.66 -28.74 28.99
C TYR A 53 -18.17 -30.20 28.89
N GLU A 54 -17.19 -30.49 28.03
CA GLU A 54 -16.64 -31.84 27.83
C GLU A 54 -16.15 -32.48 29.14
N ALA A 55 -15.61 -31.68 30.05
CA ALA A 55 -15.21 -32.15 31.39
C ALA A 55 -16.38 -32.77 32.18
N LEU A 56 -17.59 -32.20 32.05
CA LEU A 56 -18.81 -32.77 32.65
C LEU A 56 -19.25 -34.04 31.91
N THR A 57 -19.02 -34.12 30.59
CA THR A 57 -19.25 -35.33 29.80
C THR A 57 -18.41 -36.49 30.32
N GLY A 58 -17.10 -36.28 30.50
CA GLY A 58 -16.19 -37.32 30.96
C GLY A 58 -16.46 -37.77 32.40
N LYS A 59 -16.48 -36.83 33.36
CA LYS A 59 -16.56 -37.19 34.79
C LYS A 59 -17.97 -37.47 35.30
N LEU A 60 -18.96 -36.76 34.79
CA LEU A 60 -20.35 -36.91 35.23
C LEU A 60 -21.23 -37.65 34.23
N GLY A 61 -20.71 -38.04 33.05
CA GLY A 61 -21.53 -38.62 31.98
C GLY A 61 -22.63 -37.67 31.54
N PHE A 62 -22.39 -36.35 31.58
CA PHE A 62 -23.45 -35.35 31.43
C PHE A 62 -24.11 -35.38 30.06
N ILE A 63 -23.34 -35.31 28.97
CA ILE A 63 -23.90 -35.29 27.60
C ILE A 63 -24.68 -36.56 27.25
N PRO A 64 -24.20 -37.79 27.55
CA PRO A 64 -25.01 -39.00 27.36
C PRO A 64 -26.38 -38.93 28.05
N LYS A 65 -26.47 -38.33 29.25
CA LYS A 65 -27.75 -38.14 29.97
C LYS A 65 -28.62 -37.07 29.31
N VAL A 66 -28.02 -36.01 28.77
CA VAL A 66 -28.74 -35.00 27.98
C VAL A 66 -29.28 -35.60 26.68
N GLU A 67 -28.54 -36.48 26.02
CA GLU A 67 -28.99 -37.22 24.83
C GLU A 67 -30.13 -38.20 25.17
N GLU A 68 -30.07 -38.86 26.32
CA GLU A 68 -31.18 -39.69 26.83
C GLU A 68 -32.44 -38.85 27.10
N LEU A 69 -32.28 -37.68 27.74
CA LEU A 69 -33.38 -36.73 27.99
C LEU A 69 -33.96 -36.15 26.70
N ALA A 70 -33.12 -35.94 25.67
CA ALA A 70 -33.56 -35.50 24.36
C ALA A 70 -34.36 -36.60 23.62
N THR A 71 -33.86 -37.85 23.62
CA THR A 71 -34.46 -38.95 22.86
C THR A 71 -35.68 -39.56 23.53
N SER A 72 -35.66 -39.73 24.84
CA SER A 72 -36.70 -40.46 25.59
C SER A 72 -37.79 -39.53 26.15
N TYR A 73 -37.47 -38.25 26.34
CA TYR A 73 -38.39 -37.29 26.99
C TYR A 73 -38.53 -35.95 26.24
N ASP A 74 -37.90 -35.81 25.06
CA ASP A 74 -38.02 -34.64 24.18
C ASP A 74 -37.69 -33.29 24.86
N ALA A 75 -36.83 -33.32 25.88
CA ALA A 75 -36.54 -32.14 26.71
C ALA A 75 -35.60 -31.12 26.03
N PHE A 76 -34.72 -31.61 25.16
CA PHE A 76 -33.70 -30.82 24.48
C PHE A 76 -33.76 -31.01 22.96
N GLU A 77 -33.47 -29.93 22.24
CA GLU A 77 -33.18 -29.93 20.81
C GLU A 77 -31.67 -29.70 20.58
N ARG A 78 -31.12 -30.35 19.56
CA ARG A 78 -29.72 -30.18 19.13
C ARG A 78 -29.73 -29.30 17.88
N SER A 79 -29.23 -28.07 17.97
CA SER A 79 -29.31 -27.09 16.88
C SER A 79 -28.21 -27.29 15.82
N ASP A 80 -27.04 -27.77 16.25
CA ASP A 80 -25.85 -28.09 15.44
C ASP A 80 -25.11 -29.30 16.06
N SER A 81 -24.07 -29.85 15.42
CA SER A 81 -23.42 -31.10 15.86
C SER A 81 -22.98 -31.10 17.33
N ASN A 82 -22.73 -29.97 18.02
CA ASN A 82 -22.31 -29.97 19.43
C ASN A 82 -23.08 -29.03 20.37
N ARG A 83 -24.22 -28.44 19.96
CA ARG A 83 -24.98 -27.49 20.82
C ARG A 83 -26.35 -28.01 21.23
N TYR A 84 -26.64 -27.95 22.53
CA TYR A 84 -27.91 -28.33 23.12
C TYR A 84 -28.72 -27.11 23.55
N LYS A 85 -30.04 -27.17 23.36
CA LYS A 85 -30.98 -26.13 23.78
C LYS A 85 -32.24 -26.78 24.35
N TRP A 86 -32.80 -26.19 25.40
CA TRP A 86 -34.06 -26.68 25.95
C TRP A 86 -35.20 -26.46 24.95
N LYS A 87 -35.95 -27.51 24.61
CA LYS A 87 -37.01 -27.43 23.59
C LYS A 87 -38.16 -26.52 24.00
N HIS A 88 -38.42 -26.40 25.30
CA HIS A 88 -39.49 -25.59 25.86
C HIS A 88 -38.99 -24.68 26.98
N GLN A 89 -39.08 -23.36 26.80
CA GLN A 89 -38.74 -22.35 27.82
C GLN A 89 -39.46 -22.61 29.15
N ALA A 90 -40.74 -22.98 29.10
CA ALA A 90 -41.53 -23.25 30.29
C ALA A 90 -40.95 -24.40 31.14
N VAL A 91 -40.36 -25.41 30.52
CA VAL A 91 -39.72 -26.54 31.22
C VAL A 91 -38.40 -26.09 31.86
N TYR A 92 -37.58 -25.31 31.13
CA TYR A 92 -36.37 -24.71 31.68
C TYR A 92 -36.66 -23.85 32.91
N GLU A 93 -37.61 -22.93 32.82
CA GLU A 93 -38.00 -22.05 33.93
C GLU A 93 -38.64 -22.84 35.09
N ALA A 94 -39.42 -23.90 34.78
CA ALA A 94 -39.98 -24.77 35.81
C ALA A 94 -38.88 -25.50 36.60
N VAL A 95 -37.91 -26.14 35.92
CA VAL A 95 -36.77 -26.81 36.59
C VAL A 95 -35.96 -25.81 37.41
N LYS A 96 -35.66 -24.64 36.84
CA LYS A 96 -34.92 -23.57 37.50
C LYS A 96 -35.65 -23.03 38.73
N SER A 97 -36.97 -22.84 38.66
CA SER A 97 -37.81 -22.35 39.77
C SER A 97 -37.88 -23.32 40.97
N LEU A 98 -37.65 -24.61 40.75
CA LEU A 98 -37.62 -25.63 41.80
C LEU A 98 -36.31 -25.64 42.58
N LEU A 99 -35.24 -25.01 42.07
CA LEU A 99 -33.95 -24.97 42.74
C LEU A 99 -33.92 -23.90 43.83
N LEU A 100 -33.66 -24.33 45.06
CA LEU A 100 -33.35 -23.41 46.15
C LEU A 100 -31.99 -22.76 45.92
N LYS A 101 -31.78 -21.53 46.43
CA LYS A 101 -30.50 -20.81 46.31
C LYS A 101 -29.30 -21.67 46.71
N ASN A 102 -29.40 -22.41 47.83
CA ASN A 102 -28.32 -23.30 48.29
C ASN A 102 -28.04 -24.46 47.32
N GLN A 103 -29.07 -24.98 46.63
CA GLN A 103 -28.90 -26.03 45.64
C GLN A 103 -28.22 -25.49 44.38
N CYS A 104 -28.56 -24.29 43.92
CA CYS A 104 -27.86 -23.63 42.82
C CYS A 104 -26.36 -23.46 43.13
N VAL A 105 -26.05 -22.95 44.34
CA VAL A 105 -24.66 -22.77 44.81
C VAL A 105 -23.90 -24.11 44.83
N GLN A 106 -24.53 -25.18 45.31
CA GLN A 106 -23.94 -26.52 45.33
C GLN A 106 -23.68 -27.06 43.92
N ILE A 107 -24.65 -26.94 43.01
CA ILE A 107 -24.50 -27.40 41.62
C ILE A 107 -23.36 -26.63 40.92
N HIS A 108 -23.29 -25.30 41.07
CA HIS A 108 -22.19 -24.52 40.51
C HIS A 108 -20.84 -24.87 41.14
N SER A 109 -20.79 -25.14 42.44
CA SER A 109 -19.56 -25.62 43.10
C SER A 109 -19.08 -26.94 42.53
N MET A 110 -19.99 -27.90 42.31
CA MET A 110 -19.68 -29.18 41.69
C MET A 110 -19.17 -29.02 40.25
N ILE A 111 -19.78 -28.13 39.47
CA ILE A 111 -19.32 -27.84 38.10
C ILE A 111 -17.86 -27.35 38.14
N ILE A 112 -17.55 -26.40 39.03
CA ILE A 112 -16.19 -25.86 39.20
C ILE A 112 -15.19 -26.95 39.57
N ASP A 113 -15.51 -27.80 40.55
CA ASP A 113 -14.61 -28.85 41.02
C ASP A 113 -14.30 -29.88 39.90
N VAL A 114 -15.27 -30.14 39.00
CA VAL A 114 -15.06 -30.98 37.82
C VAL A 114 -14.11 -30.33 36.80
N PHE A 115 -14.22 -29.02 36.59
CA PHE A 115 -13.31 -28.27 35.73
C PHE A 115 -11.88 -28.24 36.29
N ASP A 116 -11.70 -27.96 37.58
CA ASP A 116 -10.39 -27.87 38.23
C ASP A 116 -9.63 -29.21 38.18
N GLN A 117 -10.28 -30.31 38.56
CA GLN A 117 -9.67 -31.64 38.52
C GLN A 117 -9.37 -32.13 37.08
N SER A 118 -10.02 -31.57 36.06
CA SER A 118 -9.75 -31.92 34.66
C SER A 118 -8.55 -31.13 34.11
N ALA A 119 -8.32 -29.92 34.63
CA ALA A 119 -7.11 -29.14 34.34
C ALA A 119 -5.84 -29.77 34.94
N GLU A 120 -5.93 -30.36 36.15
CA GLU A 120 -4.81 -31.06 36.81
C GLU A 120 -4.35 -32.33 36.06
N GLN A 121 -5.25 -33.03 35.37
CA GLN A 121 -4.91 -34.24 34.61
C GLN A 121 -4.28 -33.95 33.23
N GLN A 122 -4.39 -32.71 32.73
CA GLN A 122 -3.85 -32.31 31.41
C GLN A 122 -2.46 -31.66 31.49
N SER A 123 -1.88 -31.50 32.69
CA SER A 123 -0.52 -30.93 32.83
C SER A 123 0.60 -31.88 32.38
N GLU A 124 0.30 -33.14 32.09
CA GLU A 124 1.20 -34.10 31.44
C GLU A 124 0.81 -34.31 29.96
N GLY A 125 1.08 -33.30 29.14
CA GLY A 125 1.23 -33.45 27.69
C GLY A 125 -0.05 -33.59 26.84
N SER A 126 -0.76 -32.51 26.57
CA SER A 126 -1.20 -32.15 25.19
C SER A 126 -1.90 -30.79 25.14
N GLU A 127 -1.52 -29.96 24.17
CA GLU A 127 -2.12 -28.66 23.86
C GLU A 127 -3.42 -28.79 23.03
N ASN A 128 -4.37 -29.65 23.43
CA ASN A 128 -5.59 -29.89 22.66
C ASN A 128 -6.81 -29.09 23.13
N TRP A 129 -6.66 -27.76 23.22
CA TRP A 129 -7.81 -26.85 23.20
C TRP A 129 -7.54 -25.79 22.13
N THR A 130 -8.33 -25.76 21.07
CA THR A 130 -8.24 -24.74 20.01
C THR A 130 -8.34 -23.34 20.62
N GLN A 131 -7.49 -22.41 20.17
CA GLN A 131 -7.28 -21.09 20.81
C GLN A 131 -8.56 -20.27 21.08
N GLY A 132 -9.65 -20.48 20.32
CA GLY A 132 -10.95 -19.81 20.52
C GLY A 132 -11.74 -20.30 21.74
N LEU A 133 -11.72 -21.61 22.06
CA LEU A 133 -12.50 -22.18 23.18
C LEU A 133 -11.95 -21.77 24.56
N LYS A 134 -10.67 -21.42 24.64
CA LYS A 134 -10.00 -20.98 25.87
C LYS A 134 -10.52 -19.63 26.41
N ALA A 135 -10.95 -18.70 25.56
CA ALA A 135 -11.42 -17.38 25.99
C ALA A 135 -12.80 -17.46 26.66
N ASP A 136 -13.72 -18.23 26.09
CA ASP A 136 -15.04 -18.46 26.66
C ASP A 136 -14.99 -19.26 27.97
N ALA A 137 -14.04 -20.19 28.10
CA ALA A 137 -13.90 -21.02 29.30
C ALA A 137 -13.62 -20.21 30.58
N HIS A 138 -12.68 -19.25 30.56
CA HIS A 138 -12.40 -18.44 31.77
C HIS A 138 -13.57 -17.55 32.17
N ARG A 139 -14.23 -16.92 31.20
CA ARG A 139 -15.42 -16.10 31.46
C ARG A 139 -16.56 -16.94 32.04
N LEU A 140 -16.79 -18.11 31.47
CA LEU A 140 -17.83 -19.03 31.90
C LEU A 140 -17.55 -19.59 33.29
N LEU A 141 -16.32 -20.00 33.55
CA LEU A 141 -15.89 -20.46 34.86
C LEU A 141 -15.98 -19.33 35.91
N ALA A 142 -15.62 -18.09 35.56
CA ALA A 142 -15.79 -16.93 36.44
C ALA A 142 -17.25 -16.70 36.83
N ARG A 143 -18.18 -16.85 35.87
CA ARG A 143 -19.62 -16.77 36.10
C ARG A 143 -20.10 -17.88 37.03
N HIS A 144 -19.65 -19.13 36.82
CA HIS A 144 -19.98 -20.24 37.71
C HIS A 144 -19.43 -20.02 39.13
N CYS A 145 -18.19 -19.55 39.28
CA CYS A 145 -17.62 -19.16 40.57
C CYS A 145 -18.45 -18.08 41.27
N SER A 146 -18.90 -17.07 40.54
CA SER A 146 -19.74 -15.99 41.08
C SER A 146 -21.09 -16.51 41.56
N LEU A 147 -21.74 -17.39 40.79
CA LEU A 147 -23.01 -18.03 41.16
C LEU A 147 -22.86 -19.04 42.29
N ALA A 148 -21.68 -19.64 42.46
CA ALA A 148 -21.31 -20.47 43.60
C ALA A 148 -20.87 -19.66 44.84
N GLU A 149 -20.87 -18.32 44.77
CA GLU A 149 -20.35 -17.43 45.81
C GLU A 149 -18.87 -17.71 46.18
N LYS A 150 -18.10 -18.35 45.28
CA LYS A 150 -16.64 -18.57 45.37
C LYS A 150 -15.91 -17.34 44.79
N TRP A 151 -15.99 -16.21 45.49
CA TRP A 151 -15.58 -14.89 44.97
C TRP A 151 -14.09 -14.77 44.59
N ASP A 152 -13.17 -15.37 45.34
CA ASP A 152 -11.73 -15.40 44.99
C ASP A 152 -11.47 -16.09 43.65
N GLY A 153 -12.12 -17.24 43.44
CA GLY A 153 -12.05 -17.97 42.17
C GLY A 153 -12.66 -17.16 41.03
N ALA A 154 -13.81 -16.51 41.26
CA ALA A 154 -14.44 -15.64 40.27
C ALA A 154 -13.51 -14.49 39.85
N PHE A 155 -12.92 -13.80 40.82
CA PHE A 155 -11.98 -12.71 40.58
C PHE A 155 -10.80 -13.13 39.69
N GLN A 156 -10.13 -14.23 40.02
CA GLN A 156 -8.99 -14.71 39.24
C GLN A 156 -9.37 -15.06 37.80
N GLN A 157 -10.53 -15.70 37.61
CA GLN A 157 -11.00 -16.10 36.29
C GLN A 157 -11.44 -14.90 35.43
N TYR A 158 -12.11 -13.90 36.01
CA TYR A 158 -12.41 -12.64 35.32
C TYR A 158 -11.13 -11.88 34.95
N MET A 159 -10.13 -11.83 35.83
CA MET A 159 -8.82 -11.25 35.50
C MET A 159 -8.11 -11.97 34.35
N ASN A 160 -8.18 -13.30 34.28
CA ASN A 160 -7.64 -14.08 33.17
C ASN A 160 -8.40 -13.81 31.86
N ALA A 161 -9.74 -13.79 31.92
CA ALA A 161 -10.59 -13.49 30.77
C ALA A 161 -10.31 -12.08 30.22
N GLY A 162 -10.19 -11.07 31.10
CA GLY A 162 -9.83 -9.70 30.73
C GLY A 162 -8.47 -9.61 30.04
N ARG A 163 -7.43 -10.27 30.58
CA ARG A 163 -6.10 -10.29 29.95
C ARG A 163 -6.11 -10.92 28.55
N ARG A 164 -6.83 -12.04 28.37
CA ARG A 164 -6.96 -12.65 27.03
C ARG A 164 -7.74 -11.76 26.06
N ALA A 165 -8.75 -11.07 26.54
CA ALA A 165 -9.48 -10.10 25.73
C ALA A 165 -8.58 -8.93 25.30
N GLU A 166 -7.66 -8.46 26.16
CA GLU A 166 -6.61 -7.50 25.78
C GLU A 166 -5.66 -8.07 24.71
N GLU A 167 -5.19 -9.31 24.87
CA GLU A 167 -4.29 -9.98 23.91
C GLU A 167 -4.92 -10.13 22.50
N THR A 168 -6.24 -10.22 22.45
CA THR A 168 -7.03 -10.30 21.21
C THR A 168 -7.61 -8.95 20.77
N TYR A 169 -7.20 -7.84 21.41
CA TYR A 169 -7.65 -6.47 21.15
C TYR A 169 -9.17 -6.26 21.28
N ASN A 170 -9.87 -7.15 21.97
CA ASN A 170 -11.28 -7.02 22.28
C ASN A 170 -11.47 -6.21 23.57
N PHE A 171 -11.18 -4.91 23.50
CA PHE A 171 -11.21 -4.03 24.67
C PHE A 171 -12.60 -3.85 25.27
N ASN A 172 -13.68 -4.03 24.49
CA ASN A 172 -15.05 -4.01 25.02
C ASN A 172 -15.30 -5.18 25.98
N GLU A 173 -14.89 -6.39 25.61
CA GLU A 173 -15.01 -7.55 26.50
C GLU A 173 -14.05 -7.41 27.69
N ALA A 174 -12.80 -6.98 27.47
CA ALA A 174 -11.85 -6.77 28.54
C ALA A 174 -12.38 -5.81 29.62
N THR A 175 -12.98 -4.69 29.19
CA THR A 175 -13.63 -3.70 30.07
C THR A 175 -14.67 -4.36 30.97
N LYS A 176 -15.60 -5.14 30.38
CA LYS A 176 -16.63 -5.88 31.14
C LYS A 176 -16.01 -6.87 32.13
N MET A 177 -15.01 -7.63 31.70
CA MET A 177 -14.36 -8.60 32.58
C MET A 177 -13.68 -7.94 33.79
N TYR A 178 -13.05 -6.78 33.59
CA TYR A 178 -12.45 -6.04 34.71
C TYR A 178 -13.47 -5.36 35.62
N GLU A 179 -14.59 -4.88 35.08
CA GLU A 179 -15.72 -4.39 35.89
C GLU A 179 -16.27 -5.51 36.79
N GLU A 180 -16.48 -6.71 36.25
CA GLU A 180 -16.91 -7.88 37.02
C GLU A 180 -15.88 -8.31 38.07
N ALA A 181 -14.59 -8.24 37.74
CA ALA A 181 -13.51 -8.50 38.70
C ALA A 181 -13.55 -7.49 39.88
N ILE A 182 -13.81 -6.21 39.61
CA ILE A 182 -13.95 -5.17 40.64
C ILE A 182 -15.19 -5.44 41.52
N VAL A 183 -16.31 -5.87 40.93
CA VAL A 183 -17.51 -6.27 41.67
C VAL A 183 -17.23 -7.46 42.59
N CYS A 184 -16.47 -8.45 42.12
CA CYS A 184 -16.06 -9.60 42.94
C CYS A 184 -15.23 -9.16 44.15
N LEU A 185 -14.27 -8.25 43.96
CA LEU A 185 -13.45 -7.70 45.05
C LEU A 185 -14.29 -7.04 46.15
N GLY A 186 -15.38 -6.33 45.80
CA GLY A 186 -16.27 -5.70 46.77
C GLY A 186 -17.02 -6.70 47.68
N LYS A 187 -17.09 -7.98 47.29
CA LYS A 187 -17.76 -9.05 48.04
C LYS A 187 -16.80 -9.90 48.88
N ILE A 188 -15.49 -9.71 48.72
CA ILE A 188 -14.44 -10.41 49.48
C ILE A 188 -14.07 -9.57 50.72
N THR A 189 -14.04 -10.17 51.92
CA THR A 189 -13.62 -9.52 53.20
C THR A 189 -12.32 -10.15 53.73
N PRO A 190 -11.42 -9.42 54.42
CA PRO A 190 -10.27 -8.79 53.77
C PRO A 190 -8.92 -9.45 54.08
N GLN A 191 -8.09 -9.65 53.04
CA GLN A 191 -6.61 -9.55 53.10
C GLN A 191 -5.96 -9.54 51.70
N HIS A 192 -6.51 -8.75 50.78
CA HIS A 192 -5.89 -8.58 49.47
C HIS A 192 -4.82 -7.50 49.51
N SER A 193 -3.69 -7.77 48.84
CA SER A 193 -2.64 -6.78 48.67
C SER A 193 -3.20 -5.59 47.88
N MET A 194 -2.67 -4.39 48.14
CA MET A 194 -2.98 -3.19 47.37
C MET A 194 -2.99 -3.46 45.86
N ARG A 195 -2.02 -4.26 45.40
CA ARG A 195 -1.88 -4.68 44.01
C ARG A 195 -3.10 -5.43 43.48
N SER A 196 -3.62 -6.43 44.19
CA SER A 196 -4.77 -7.20 43.69
C SER A 196 -6.06 -6.38 43.67
N ARG A 197 -6.18 -5.40 44.56
CA ARG A 197 -7.33 -4.50 44.62
C ARG A 197 -7.34 -3.46 43.50
N LEU A 198 -6.18 -2.89 43.15
CA LEU A 198 -6.09 -1.76 42.21
C LEU A 198 -5.72 -2.16 40.77
N LEU A 199 -5.10 -3.32 40.56
CA LEU A 199 -4.72 -3.79 39.22
C LEU A 199 -5.90 -3.89 38.23
N PRO A 200 -7.09 -4.40 38.60
CA PRO A 200 -8.23 -4.44 37.68
C PRO A 200 -8.68 -3.03 37.27
N THR A 201 -8.71 -2.08 38.20
CA THR A 201 -9.08 -0.68 37.95
C THR A 201 -8.08 0.00 37.02
N LEU A 202 -6.78 -0.26 37.18
CA LEU A 202 -5.74 0.25 36.29
C LEU A 202 -5.85 -0.33 34.87
N ARG A 203 -6.13 -1.63 34.76
CA ARG A 203 -6.38 -2.32 33.48
C ARG A 203 -7.64 -1.78 32.80
N LEU A 204 -8.74 -1.63 33.54
CA LEU A 204 -9.99 -1.01 33.08
C LEU A 204 -9.74 0.39 32.52
N GLY A 205 -9.04 1.26 33.27
CA GLY A 205 -8.66 2.59 32.80
C GLY A 205 -7.84 2.55 31.50
N SER A 206 -6.95 1.57 31.36
CA SER A 206 -6.17 1.35 30.13
C SER A 206 -7.04 0.90 28.96
N CYS A 207 -8.01 -0.02 29.16
CA CYS A 207 -8.95 -0.44 28.12
C CYS A 207 -9.86 0.70 27.67
N LEU A 208 -10.38 1.49 28.61
CA LEU A 208 -11.22 2.67 28.30
C LEU A 208 -10.46 3.70 27.47
N ARG A 209 -9.15 3.88 27.74
CA ARG A 209 -8.26 4.72 26.92
C ARG A 209 -8.15 4.20 25.48
N GLU A 210 -7.95 2.89 25.29
CA GLU A 210 -7.88 2.29 23.95
C GLU A 210 -9.24 2.36 23.21
N LEU A 211 -10.36 2.35 23.92
CA LEU A 211 -11.71 2.58 23.38
C LEU A 211 -12.04 4.08 23.15
N ALA A 212 -11.07 4.98 23.32
CA ALA A 212 -11.25 6.44 23.25
C ALA A 212 -12.29 7.03 24.22
N ARG A 213 -12.68 6.29 25.27
CA ARG A 213 -13.53 6.77 26.37
C ARG A 213 -12.68 7.51 27.40
N TYR A 214 -12.09 8.63 26.98
CA TYR A 214 -11.05 9.32 27.75
C TYR A 214 -11.53 9.87 29.08
N ASN A 215 -12.76 10.39 29.16
CA ASN A 215 -13.29 10.94 30.42
C ASN A 215 -13.50 9.84 31.48
N ASP A 216 -14.03 8.69 31.07
CA ASP A 216 -14.24 7.54 31.96
C ASP A 216 -12.89 6.97 32.40
N SER A 217 -11.94 6.86 31.47
CA SER A 217 -10.55 6.47 31.78
C SER A 217 -9.90 7.43 32.77
N GLU A 218 -10.06 8.74 32.59
CA GLU A 218 -9.50 9.78 33.46
C GLU A 218 -10.08 9.67 34.88
N ALA A 219 -11.40 9.47 35.00
CA ALA A 219 -12.06 9.27 36.29
C ALA A 219 -11.51 8.03 37.03
N VAL A 220 -11.47 6.89 36.33
CA VAL A 220 -11.01 5.60 36.90
C VAL A 220 -9.52 5.66 37.29
N LEU A 221 -8.67 6.23 36.43
CA LEU A 221 -7.23 6.33 36.70
C LEU A 221 -6.90 7.37 37.77
N THR A 222 -7.64 8.48 37.84
CA THR A 222 -7.47 9.49 38.91
C THR A 222 -7.90 8.92 40.26
N GLN A 223 -8.99 8.17 40.31
CA GLN A 223 -9.40 7.45 41.51
C GLN A 223 -8.30 6.47 41.94
N CYS A 224 -7.84 5.61 41.03
CA CYS A 224 -6.77 4.66 41.29
C CYS A 224 -5.52 5.36 41.85
N LEU A 225 -5.10 6.48 41.23
CA LEU A 225 -3.98 7.28 41.70
C LEU A 225 -4.20 7.81 43.13
N SER A 226 -5.37 8.39 43.41
CA SER A 226 -5.68 8.92 44.75
C SER A 226 -5.64 7.84 45.84
N GLU A 227 -6.12 6.63 45.54
CA GLU A 227 -6.05 5.49 46.45
C GLU A 227 -4.60 5.03 46.67
N THR A 228 -3.79 4.99 45.60
CA THR A 228 -2.36 4.65 45.74
C THR A 228 -1.58 5.68 46.57
N GLU A 229 -1.88 6.97 46.43
CA GLU A 229 -1.26 8.05 47.18
C GLU A 229 -1.62 7.99 48.67
N ALA A 230 -2.89 7.73 48.99
CA ALA A 230 -3.36 7.61 50.36
C ALA A 230 -2.71 6.44 51.10
N GLU A 231 -2.55 5.28 50.46
CA GLU A 231 -1.93 4.10 51.08
C GLU A 231 -0.41 4.25 51.26
N LEU A 232 0.26 4.91 50.31
CA LEU A 232 1.67 5.28 50.46
C LEU A 232 1.89 6.23 51.62
N ALA A 233 1.06 7.27 51.75
CA ALA A 233 1.12 8.20 52.88
C ALA A 233 0.84 7.49 54.22
N GLY A 234 0.02 6.44 54.22
CA GLY A 234 -0.27 5.59 55.37
C GLY A 234 0.79 4.52 55.70
N GLY A 235 1.92 4.47 54.98
CA GLY A 235 3.04 3.54 55.25
C GLY A 235 2.80 2.08 54.84
N LYS A 236 1.74 1.78 54.08
CA LYS A 236 1.39 0.43 53.58
C LYS A 236 1.40 0.33 52.05
N GLY A 237 1.88 1.37 51.36
CA GLY A 237 1.76 1.50 49.92
C GLY A 237 2.76 0.68 49.10
N ASP A 238 2.31 0.27 47.92
CA ASP A 238 3.09 -0.38 46.87
C ASP A 238 3.61 0.71 45.90
N GLU A 239 4.90 1.06 46.02
CA GLU A 239 5.54 2.06 45.16
C GLU A 239 5.47 1.66 43.66
N GLN A 240 5.51 0.36 43.32
CA GLN A 240 5.36 -0.06 41.92
C GLN A 240 3.95 0.24 41.40
N MET A 241 2.91 0.00 42.21
CA MET A 241 1.54 0.26 41.81
C MET A 241 1.28 1.76 41.65
N TYR A 242 1.83 2.58 42.54
CA TYR A 242 1.76 4.04 42.42
C TYR A 242 2.46 4.54 41.15
N VAL A 243 3.65 4.03 40.83
CA VAL A 243 4.33 4.35 39.57
C VAL A 243 3.47 3.95 38.37
N HIS A 244 2.85 2.77 38.36
CA HIS A 244 1.94 2.39 37.28
C HIS A 244 0.72 3.32 37.16
N ALA A 245 0.12 3.73 38.28
CA ALA A 245 -1.02 4.64 38.26
C ALA A 245 -0.63 6.01 37.67
N LEU A 246 0.53 6.56 38.08
CA LEU A 246 1.08 7.79 37.52
C LEU A 246 1.33 7.67 36.02
N THR A 247 2.00 6.60 35.57
CA THR A 247 2.37 6.45 34.15
C THR A 247 1.19 6.06 33.26
N ALA A 248 0.19 5.35 33.78
CA ALA A 248 -1.06 5.09 33.08
C ALA A 248 -1.84 6.40 32.83
N LEU A 249 -1.97 7.25 33.86
CA LEU A 249 -2.61 8.56 33.72
C LEU A 249 -1.81 9.49 32.80
N ALA A 250 -0.47 9.46 32.87
CA ALA A 250 0.39 10.21 31.96
C ALA A 250 0.19 9.78 30.49
N THR A 251 0.06 8.47 30.26
CA THR A 251 -0.22 7.93 28.93
C THR A 251 -1.61 8.34 28.45
N LEU A 252 -2.63 8.39 29.32
CA LEU A 252 -3.94 8.94 28.97
C LEU A 252 -3.85 10.42 28.56
N HIS A 253 -3.16 11.24 29.36
CA HIS A 253 -2.95 12.65 29.03
C HIS A 253 -2.20 12.84 27.71
N GLN A 254 -1.26 11.95 27.36
CA GLN A 254 -0.65 11.94 26.03
C GLN A 254 -1.67 11.75 24.91
N TYR A 255 -2.65 10.86 25.07
CA TYR A 255 -3.72 10.63 24.08
C TYR A 255 -4.68 11.83 23.99
N GLN A 256 -4.84 12.56 25.08
CA GLN A 256 -5.59 13.82 25.11
C GLN A 256 -4.76 15.03 24.65
N SER A 257 -3.50 14.84 24.22
CA SER A 257 -2.53 15.91 23.90
C SER A 257 -2.20 16.86 25.07
N LYS A 258 -2.48 16.47 26.33
CA LYS A 258 -2.13 17.15 27.58
C LYS A 258 -0.68 16.82 28.00
N TYR A 259 0.30 17.23 27.19
CA TYR A 259 1.68 16.77 27.36
C TYR A 259 2.40 17.27 28.61
N ASN A 260 1.98 18.40 29.20
CA ASN A 260 2.65 18.93 30.40
C ASN A 260 2.19 18.17 31.64
N GLU A 261 0.89 17.92 31.73
CA GLU A 261 0.28 17.10 32.76
C GLU A 261 0.88 15.69 32.73
N ALA A 262 1.06 15.12 31.53
CA ALA A 262 1.77 13.86 31.35
C ALA A 262 3.24 13.93 31.83
N ARG A 263 3.93 15.02 31.54
CA ARG A 263 5.32 15.25 31.96
C ARG A 263 5.44 15.34 33.48
N ASP A 264 4.59 16.13 34.14
CA ASP A 264 4.59 16.30 35.59
C ASP A 264 4.39 14.95 36.32
N LEU A 265 3.52 14.10 35.78
CA LEU A 265 3.31 12.74 36.29
C LEU A 265 4.55 11.85 36.13
N TYR A 266 5.25 11.90 34.99
CA TYR A 266 6.50 11.15 34.80
C TYR A 266 7.67 11.68 35.62
N GLU A 267 7.77 13.01 35.82
CA GLU A 267 8.79 13.62 36.69
C GLU A 267 8.61 13.20 38.15
N ARG A 268 7.38 12.90 38.57
CA ARG A 268 7.08 12.26 39.86
C ARG A 268 7.38 10.76 39.87
N ALA A 269 7.04 10.04 38.79
CA ALA A 269 7.13 8.58 38.72
C ALA A 269 8.58 8.07 38.61
N LEU A 270 9.41 8.69 37.77
CA LEU A 270 10.74 8.16 37.43
C LEU A 270 11.72 8.10 38.60
N PRO A 271 11.82 9.10 39.50
CA PRO A 271 12.68 9.00 40.66
C PRO A 271 12.31 7.81 41.56
N ILE A 272 11.02 7.51 41.70
CA ILE A 272 10.53 6.37 42.46
C ILE A 272 10.87 5.08 41.74
N ALA A 273 10.60 5.00 40.43
CA ALA A 273 10.90 3.83 39.62
C ALA A 273 12.39 3.44 39.68
N ARG A 274 13.30 4.44 39.65
CA ARG A 274 14.74 4.22 39.79
C ARG A 274 15.15 3.70 41.16
N ARG A 275 14.51 4.14 42.25
CA ARG A 275 14.77 3.60 43.59
C ARG A 275 14.27 2.16 43.73
N VAL A 276 13.10 1.86 43.15
CA VAL A 276 12.47 0.53 43.23
C VAL A 276 13.21 -0.53 42.42
N GLU A 277 14.02 -0.13 41.43
CA GLU A 277 14.81 -1.02 40.57
C GLU A 277 15.68 -2.02 41.33
N GLU A 278 16.23 -1.65 42.51
CA GLU A 278 17.05 -2.53 43.35
C GLU A 278 16.29 -3.77 43.87
N SER A 279 14.95 -3.77 43.78
CA SER A 279 14.05 -4.86 44.22
C SER A 279 13.18 -5.44 43.09
N SER A 280 13.32 -4.95 41.85
CA SER A 280 12.40 -5.21 40.72
C SER A 280 13.13 -5.57 39.42
N SER A 281 12.39 -5.89 38.35
CA SER A 281 12.99 -6.14 37.03
C SER A 281 13.46 -4.84 36.36
N SER A 282 14.73 -4.77 35.93
CA SER A 282 15.26 -3.64 35.13
C SER A 282 14.44 -3.34 33.84
N LEU A 283 13.74 -4.34 33.30
CA LEU A 283 12.86 -4.17 32.14
C LEU A 283 11.63 -3.31 32.47
N TRP A 284 11.17 -3.35 33.72
CA TRP A 284 10.09 -2.50 34.22
C TRP A 284 10.50 -1.02 34.21
N LEU A 285 11.69 -0.70 34.72
CA LEU A 285 12.23 0.65 34.67
C LEU A 285 12.42 1.12 33.22
N ALA A 286 12.98 0.27 32.36
CA ALA A 286 13.16 0.57 30.93
C ALA A 286 11.84 0.91 30.23
N GLY A 287 10.74 0.24 30.59
CA GLY A 287 9.39 0.57 30.12
C GLY A 287 8.97 1.99 30.49
N HIS A 288 9.14 2.39 31.75
CA HIS A 288 8.75 3.73 32.22
C HIS A 288 9.64 4.83 31.65
N ILE A 289 10.96 4.59 31.54
CA ILE A 289 11.89 5.53 30.92
C ILE A 289 11.54 5.75 29.44
N ALA A 290 11.25 4.67 28.70
CA ALA A 290 10.81 4.76 27.31
C ALA A 290 9.46 5.49 27.17
N GLY A 291 8.53 5.27 28.10
CA GLY A 291 7.26 5.99 28.17
C GLY A 291 7.45 7.49 28.35
N TYR A 292 8.31 7.91 29.29
CA TYR A 292 8.60 9.34 29.47
C TYR A 292 9.29 9.96 28.24
N ALA A 293 10.23 9.21 27.65
CA ALA A 293 10.90 9.64 26.43
C ALA A 293 9.92 9.87 25.27
N GLU A 294 8.86 9.07 25.17
CA GLU A 294 7.80 9.26 24.16
C GLU A 294 6.98 10.54 24.43
N ILE A 295 6.69 10.88 25.69
CA ILE A 295 6.06 12.16 26.05
C ILE A 295 6.94 13.34 25.63
N LEU A 296 8.24 13.27 25.91
CA LEU A 296 9.20 14.31 25.54
C LEU A 296 9.32 14.43 24.01
N ARG A 297 9.35 13.31 23.29
CA ARG A 297 9.38 13.29 21.83
C ARG A 297 8.14 13.92 21.20
N LYS A 298 6.95 13.60 21.71
CA LYS A 298 5.67 14.15 21.23
C LYS A 298 5.48 15.61 21.60
N SER A 299 5.93 16.04 22.78
CA SER A 299 5.92 17.47 23.18
C SER A 299 6.99 18.32 22.47
N GLY A 300 8.07 17.70 21.98
CA GLY A 300 9.10 18.33 21.16
C GLY A 300 10.47 18.46 21.80
N ASP A 301 10.67 18.03 23.05
CA ASP A 301 11.98 17.93 23.69
C ASP A 301 12.72 16.67 23.21
N LEU A 302 13.15 16.73 21.94
CA LEU A 302 13.82 15.63 21.25
C LEU A 302 15.19 15.26 21.85
N PRO A 303 16.05 16.21 22.30
CA PRO A 303 17.32 15.85 22.93
C PRO A 303 17.17 15.06 24.23
N SER A 304 16.25 15.47 25.11
CA SER A 304 15.97 14.71 26.34
C SER A 304 15.35 13.35 26.04
N ALA A 305 14.46 13.28 25.04
CA ALA A 305 13.89 12.03 24.57
C ALA A 305 14.96 11.06 24.04
N GLU A 306 15.93 11.54 23.26
CA GLU A 306 17.01 10.70 22.74
C GLU A 306 17.82 10.08 23.88
N ARG A 307 18.22 10.90 24.86
CA ARG A 307 19.00 10.43 26.01
C ARG A 307 18.28 9.29 26.73
N LEU A 308 17.00 9.45 27.01
CA LEU A 308 16.20 8.45 27.73
C LEU A 308 15.88 7.21 26.87
N HIS A 309 15.60 7.35 25.57
CA HIS A 309 15.43 6.20 24.69
C HIS A 309 16.72 5.37 24.55
N ARG A 310 17.88 6.03 24.52
CA ARG A 310 19.18 5.32 24.55
C ARG A 310 19.39 4.62 25.88
N GLU A 311 19.10 5.28 27.00
CA GLU A 311 19.19 4.67 28.33
C GLU A 311 18.30 3.42 28.43
N ALA A 312 17.03 3.51 28.03
CA ALA A 312 16.12 2.37 28.02
C ALA A 312 16.60 1.23 27.10
N LEU A 313 17.20 1.57 25.95
CA LEU A 313 17.77 0.59 25.03
C LEU A 313 18.99 -0.12 25.63
N GLU A 314 19.91 0.60 26.29
CA GLU A 314 21.10 -0.01 26.91
C GLU A 314 20.72 -0.94 28.07
N MET A 315 19.79 -0.53 28.94
CA MET A 315 19.29 -1.42 30.02
C MET A 315 18.70 -2.72 29.46
N ARG A 316 17.98 -2.66 28.34
CA ARG A 316 17.43 -3.85 27.67
C ARG A 316 18.51 -4.74 27.05
N LYS A 317 19.61 -4.16 26.54
CA LYS A 317 20.75 -4.93 26.00
C LYS A 317 21.50 -5.70 27.09
N GLU A 318 21.72 -5.08 28.25
CA GLU A 318 22.55 -5.65 29.31
C GLU A 318 21.93 -6.89 29.99
N ARG A 319 20.62 -7.14 29.82
CA ARG A 319 19.86 -8.07 30.69
C ARG A 319 19.02 -9.15 29.98
N SER A 320 19.41 -9.60 28.78
CA SER A 320 18.77 -10.72 28.05
C SER A 320 17.25 -10.57 27.84
N CYS A 321 16.81 -9.48 27.21
CA CYS A 321 15.43 -9.36 26.72
C CYS A 321 15.25 -10.03 25.35
N THR A 322 13.99 -10.23 24.95
CA THR A 322 13.68 -10.84 23.65
C THR A 322 14.04 -9.90 22.49
N GLU A 323 14.38 -10.46 21.33
CA GLU A 323 14.65 -9.65 20.12
C GLU A 323 13.44 -8.79 19.71
N LEU A 324 12.21 -9.21 20.04
CA LEU A 324 10.99 -8.44 19.78
C LEU A 324 10.85 -7.22 20.71
N GLU A 325 11.22 -7.34 21.99
CA GLU A 325 11.28 -6.20 22.92
C GLU A 325 12.38 -5.20 22.52
N MET A 326 13.51 -5.71 22.05
CA MET A 326 14.56 -4.87 21.44
C MET A 326 14.04 -4.10 20.23
N ALA A 327 13.23 -4.73 19.37
CA ALA A 327 12.65 -4.07 18.20
C ALA A 327 11.79 -2.86 18.56
N VAL A 328 11.04 -2.89 19.66
CA VAL A 328 10.26 -1.73 20.14
C VAL A 328 11.19 -0.57 20.48
N SER A 329 12.29 -0.84 21.18
CA SER A 329 13.30 0.16 21.56
C SER A 329 13.96 0.79 20.34
N TYR A 330 14.31 -0.02 19.34
CA TYR A 330 14.86 0.45 18.07
C TYR A 330 13.88 1.35 17.31
N THR A 331 12.60 0.98 17.26
CA THR A 331 11.56 1.82 16.64
C THR A 331 11.44 3.17 17.34
N GLN A 332 11.34 3.19 18.67
CA GLN A 332 11.21 4.43 19.46
C GLN A 332 12.42 5.36 19.33
N LEU A 333 13.63 4.82 19.43
CA LEU A 333 14.86 5.58 19.21
C LEU A 333 14.94 6.08 17.77
N GLY A 334 14.58 5.26 16.78
CA GLY A 334 14.52 5.65 15.37
C GLY A 334 13.59 6.84 15.13
N CYS A 335 12.37 6.82 15.68
CA CYS A 335 11.42 7.92 15.58
C CYS A 335 11.95 9.22 16.20
N THR A 336 12.71 9.12 17.30
CA THR A 336 13.34 10.28 17.96
C THR A 336 14.47 10.85 17.11
N LEU A 337 15.34 9.99 16.59
CA LEU A 337 16.42 10.37 15.69
C LEU A 337 15.89 10.99 14.39
N PHE A 338 14.77 10.48 13.87
CA PHE A 338 14.09 11.05 12.72
C PHE A 338 13.60 12.48 13.02
N GLY A 339 12.99 12.70 14.18
CA GLY A 339 12.61 14.03 14.66
C GLY A 339 13.79 14.99 14.77
N LEU A 340 14.96 14.49 15.19
CA LEU A 340 16.24 15.24 15.22
C LEU A 340 16.87 15.43 13.84
N LYS A 341 16.21 15.00 12.76
CA LYS A 341 16.70 15.04 11.37
C LYS A 341 17.97 14.22 11.13
N ARG A 342 18.28 13.25 12.01
CA ARG A 342 19.40 12.30 11.87
C ARG A 342 18.93 11.07 11.10
N TYR A 343 18.51 11.28 9.85
CA TYR A 343 17.77 10.30 9.05
C TYR A 343 18.54 8.99 8.81
N GLN A 344 19.87 9.07 8.64
CA GLN A 344 20.69 7.87 8.44
C GLN A 344 20.72 6.97 9.68
N GLU A 345 20.83 7.57 10.87
CA GLU A 345 20.79 6.82 12.13
C GLU A 345 19.39 6.30 12.41
N ALA A 346 18.35 7.10 12.13
CA ALA A 346 16.96 6.66 12.22
C ALA A 346 16.70 5.41 11.36
N TYR A 347 17.10 5.45 10.08
CA TYR A 347 16.99 4.31 9.17
C TYR A 347 17.72 3.07 9.70
N LYS A 348 18.92 3.24 10.28
CA LYS A 348 19.66 2.14 10.91
C LYS A 348 18.85 1.48 12.03
N GLN A 349 18.25 2.28 12.92
CA GLN A 349 17.42 1.73 14.01
C GLN A 349 16.15 1.07 13.48
N HIS A 350 15.42 1.71 12.56
CA HIS A 350 14.22 1.12 11.96
C HIS A 350 14.51 -0.19 11.22
N ARG A 351 15.65 -0.27 10.53
CA ARG A 351 16.10 -1.51 9.87
C ARG A 351 16.42 -2.61 10.88
N LEU A 352 17.04 -2.29 12.02
CA LEU A 352 17.25 -3.27 13.10
C LEU A 352 15.91 -3.78 13.64
N ALA A 353 14.95 -2.89 13.90
CA ALA A 353 13.61 -3.27 14.32
C ALA A 353 12.91 -4.19 13.29
N LEU A 354 13.03 -3.87 11.99
CA LEU A 354 12.48 -4.67 10.90
C LEU A 354 13.08 -6.08 10.88
N LEU A 355 14.40 -6.19 10.93
CA LEU A 355 15.10 -7.49 10.90
C LEU A 355 14.73 -8.36 12.10
N SER A 356 14.70 -7.78 13.30
CA SER A 356 14.30 -8.52 14.52
C SER A 356 12.85 -9.00 14.45
N ARG A 357 11.92 -8.19 13.94
CA ARG A 357 10.50 -8.58 13.81
C ARG A 357 10.30 -9.63 12.72
N PHE A 358 10.93 -9.45 11.55
CA PHE A 358 10.80 -10.35 10.41
C PHE A 358 11.38 -11.75 10.67
N LYS A 359 12.31 -11.88 11.62
CA LYS A 359 12.86 -13.18 12.03
C LYS A 359 11.85 -14.09 12.73
N TYR A 360 10.86 -13.53 13.43
CA TYR A 360 9.92 -14.29 14.26
C TYR A 360 8.46 -14.12 13.85
N LEU A 361 8.14 -13.12 13.04
CA LEU A 361 6.79 -12.78 12.64
C LEU A 361 6.66 -12.90 11.12
N ASP A 362 5.51 -13.41 10.67
CA ASP A 362 5.20 -13.52 9.25
C ASP A 362 5.26 -12.15 8.55
N PHE A 363 5.53 -12.16 7.25
CA PHE A 363 5.63 -10.93 6.46
C PHE A 363 4.31 -10.11 6.49
N SER A 364 3.16 -10.77 6.68
CA SER A 364 1.85 -10.14 6.83
C SER A 364 1.56 -9.54 8.21
N HIS A 365 2.49 -9.63 9.17
CA HIS A 365 2.23 -9.22 10.54
C HIS A 365 2.22 -7.68 10.73
N GLY A 366 1.31 -7.16 11.56
CA GLY A 366 1.14 -5.72 11.82
C GLY A 366 2.41 -5.00 12.35
N LEU A 367 3.23 -5.68 13.16
CA LEU A 367 4.51 -5.13 13.62
C LEU A 367 5.58 -5.05 12.51
N VAL A 368 5.55 -5.97 11.55
CA VAL A 368 6.45 -5.92 10.38
C VAL A 368 6.07 -4.72 9.51
N SER A 369 4.78 -4.51 9.24
CA SER A 369 4.32 -3.32 8.50
C SER A 369 4.64 -2.00 9.19
N GLU A 370 4.65 -1.95 10.53
CA GLU A 370 5.14 -0.78 11.27
C GLU A 370 6.59 -0.44 10.89
N SER A 371 7.48 -1.43 10.96
CA SER A 371 8.89 -1.22 10.66
C SER A 371 9.11 -0.88 9.18
N LEU A 372 8.32 -1.46 8.26
CA LEU A 372 8.36 -1.13 6.84
C LEU A 372 8.03 0.34 6.59
N ASN A 373 6.96 0.86 7.22
CA ASN A 373 6.56 2.25 7.09
C ASN A 373 7.66 3.21 7.60
N TYR A 374 8.23 2.96 8.78
CA TYR A 374 9.31 3.82 9.29
C TYR A 374 10.60 3.73 8.47
N CYS A 375 10.94 2.56 7.93
CA CYS A 375 12.03 2.44 6.97
C CYS A 375 11.77 3.27 5.70
N ALA A 376 10.55 3.20 5.16
CA ALA A 376 10.16 3.99 3.99
C ALA A 376 10.17 5.49 4.26
N GLU A 377 9.73 5.92 5.45
CA GLU A 377 9.77 7.32 5.86
C GLU A 377 11.22 7.84 5.96
N ALA A 378 12.10 7.06 6.60
CA ALA A 378 13.51 7.41 6.72
C ALA A 378 14.23 7.42 5.36
N LEU A 379 13.92 6.48 4.46
CA LEU A 379 14.45 6.46 3.09
C LEU A 379 14.00 7.69 2.30
N CYS A 380 12.74 8.10 2.43
CA CYS A 380 12.22 9.30 1.80
C CYS A 380 12.99 10.55 2.25
N ALA A 381 13.22 10.70 3.56
CA ALA A 381 13.97 11.82 4.11
C ALA A 381 15.46 11.81 3.72
N LEU A 382 16.01 10.66 3.35
CA LEU A 382 17.35 10.49 2.79
C LEU A 382 17.43 10.76 1.28
N GLY A 383 16.31 11.12 0.63
CA GLY A 383 16.23 11.28 -0.83
C GLY A 383 16.23 9.96 -1.61
N ARG A 384 15.98 8.84 -0.93
CA ARG A 384 15.92 7.48 -1.51
C ARG A 384 14.48 6.97 -1.58
N SER A 385 13.56 7.84 -1.99
CA SER A 385 12.12 7.54 -1.99
C SER A 385 11.74 6.39 -2.93
N GLU A 386 12.51 6.15 -3.98
CA GLU A 386 12.33 4.99 -4.86
C GLU A 386 12.48 3.65 -4.13
N ASP A 387 13.46 3.55 -3.22
CA ASP A 387 13.66 2.37 -2.36
C ASP A 387 12.55 2.24 -1.29
N GLY A 388 11.94 3.37 -0.89
CA GLY A 388 10.90 3.43 0.13
C GLY A 388 9.51 3.02 -0.39
N ILE A 389 9.21 3.24 -1.67
CA ILE A 389 7.90 2.95 -2.27
C ILE A 389 7.46 1.49 -2.08
N PRO A 390 8.29 0.46 -2.41
CA PRO A 390 7.88 -0.94 -2.24
C PRO A 390 7.55 -1.28 -0.78
N LEU A 391 8.34 -0.75 0.17
CA LEU A 391 8.12 -0.97 1.60
C LEU A 391 6.82 -0.31 2.08
N ALA A 392 6.56 0.94 1.64
CA ALA A 392 5.34 1.66 1.98
C ALA A 392 4.09 1.05 1.34
N MET A 393 4.16 0.59 0.08
CA MET A 393 3.06 -0.12 -0.58
C MET A 393 2.70 -1.42 0.15
N HIS A 394 3.72 -2.20 0.53
CA HIS A 394 3.49 -3.41 1.30
C HIS A 394 2.93 -3.11 2.71
N GLY A 395 3.43 -2.06 3.35
CA GLY A 395 2.89 -1.57 4.62
C GLY A 395 1.41 -1.18 4.53
N VAL A 396 0.99 -0.51 3.45
CA VAL A 396 -0.42 -0.19 3.18
C VAL A 396 -1.28 -1.44 3.06
N GLU A 397 -0.83 -2.44 2.30
CA GLU A 397 -1.57 -3.68 2.10
C GLU A 397 -1.82 -4.42 3.42
N ILE A 398 -0.77 -4.63 4.21
CA ILE A 398 -0.89 -5.28 5.52
C ILE A 398 -1.82 -4.48 6.42
N ARG A 399 -1.67 -3.15 6.49
CA ARG A 399 -2.50 -2.33 7.39
C ARG A 399 -3.97 -2.36 6.99
N LYS A 400 -4.26 -2.42 5.70
CA LYS A 400 -5.63 -2.58 5.19
C LYS A 400 -6.20 -3.95 5.55
N GLN A 401 -5.43 -5.02 5.42
CA GLN A 401 -5.87 -6.38 5.75
C GLN A 401 -6.09 -6.56 7.27
N VAL A 402 -5.16 -6.09 8.09
CA VAL A 402 -5.18 -6.30 9.55
C VAL A 402 -6.19 -5.39 10.27
N PHE A 403 -6.27 -4.11 9.88
CA PHE A 403 -7.05 -3.11 10.61
C PHE A 403 -8.30 -2.62 9.87
N GLY A 404 -8.52 -3.05 8.62
CA GLY A 404 -9.61 -2.58 7.78
C GLY A 404 -9.39 -1.18 7.20
N SER A 405 -10.43 -0.63 6.56
CA SER A 405 -10.34 0.59 5.75
C SER A 405 -10.42 1.91 6.53
N SER A 406 -10.86 1.89 7.79
CA SER A 406 -11.15 3.11 8.58
C SER A 406 -10.21 3.32 9.76
N HIS A 407 -9.15 2.51 9.89
CA HIS A 407 -8.26 2.57 11.04
C HIS A 407 -7.12 3.60 10.87
N PRO A 408 -6.75 4.40 11.90
CA PRO A 408 -5.65 5.38 11.83
C PRO A 408 -4.30 4.82 11.36
N ALA A 409 -4.02 3.54 11.62
CA ALA A 409 -2.80 2.90 11.16
C ALA A 409 -2.70 2.82 9.63
N LEU A 410 -3.84 2.65 8.93
CA LEU A 410 -3.89 2.71 7.47
C LEU A 410 -3.69 4.15 6.97
N ALA A 411 -4.28 5.13 7.65
CA ALA A 411 -4.08 6.55 7.32
C ALA A 411 -2.60 6.94 7.41
N HIS A 412 -1.89 6.50 8.44
CA HIS A 412 -0.45 6.73 8.57
C HIS A 412 0.32 6.11 7.41
N ALA A 413 0.03 4.85 7.04
CA ALA A 413 0.66 4.18 5.90
C ALA A 413 0.43 4.93 4.58
N PHE A 414 -0.79 5.46 4.35
CA PHE A 414 -1.08 6.30 3.19
C PHE A 414 -0.27 7.60 3.19
N SER A 415 -0.09 8.25 4.34
CA SER A 415 0.73 9.48 4.45
C SER A 415 2.20 9.22 4.12
N ILE A 416 2.75 8.08 4.55
CA ILE A 416 4.13 7.67 4.22
C ILE A 416 4.27 7.38 2.72
N LEU A 417 3.34 6.61 2.14
CA LEU A 417 3.36 6.32 0.70
C LEU A 417 3.20 7.61 -0.11
N ALA A 418 2.31 8.52 0.30
CA ALA A 418 2.12 9.81 -0.32
C ALA A 418 3.39 10.68 -0.27
N SER A 419 4.11 10.68 0.87
CA SER A 419 5.36 11.41 1.00
C SER A 419 6.43 10.86 0.05
N ASN A 420 6.54 9.53 -0.05
CA ASN A 420 7.45 8.87 -0.99
C ASN A 420 7.08 9.18 -2.46
N TYR A 421 5.79 9.12 -2.80
CA TYR A 421 5.29 9.51 -4.12
C TYR A 421 5.59 10.97 -4.45
N HIS A 422 5.27 11.90 -3.55
CA HIS A 422 5.56 13.31 -3.75
C HIS A 422 7.06 13.57 -3.99
N ALA A 423 7.94 12.90 -3.23
CA ALA A 423 9.39 13.04 -3.36
C ALA A 423 9.94 12.54 -4.71
N VAL A 424 9.26 11.58 -5.38
CA VAL A 424 9.60 11.14 -6.74
C VAL A 424 8.79 11.86 -7.83
N GLY A 425 8.17 13.00 -7.51
CA GLY A 425 7.40 13.81 -8.45
C GLY A 425 5.94 13.37 -8.66
N ARG A 426 5.47 12.32 -8.00
CA ARG A 426 4.09 11.78 -8.06
C ARG A 426 3.11 12.56 -7.16
N SER A 427 3.02 13.86 -7.35
CA SER A 427 2.21 14.74 -6.49
C SER A 427 0.69 14.46 -6.60
N CYS A 428 0.20 13.97 -7.74
CA CYS A 428 -1.22 13.64 -7.90
C CYS A 428 -1.64 12.39 -7.10
N ASP A 429 -0.86 11.30 -7.18
CA ASP A 429 -1.08 10.12 -6.35
C ASP A 429 -0.95 10.46 -4.87
N ALA A 430 0.06 11.26 -4.50
CA ALA A 430 0.25 11.73 -3.14
C ALA A 430 -0.98 12.51 -2.63
N LYS A 431 -1.58 13.36 -3.47
CA LYS A 431 -2.80 14.11 -3.15
C LYS A 431 -3.96 13.17 -2.84
N GLN A 432 -4.24 12.18 -3.70
CA GLN A 432 -5.34 11.24 -3.51
C GLN A 432 -5.16 10.40 -2.23
N LEU A 433 -3.94 9.95 -1.96
CA LEU A 433 -3.61 9.21 -0.74
C LEU A 433 -3.76 10.08 0.51
N LEU A 434 -3.35 11.34 0.46
CA LEU A 434 -3.50 12.28 1.57
C LEU A 434 -4.96 12.66 1.83
N GLU A 435 -5.80 12.73 0.80
CA GLU A 435 -7.26 12.93 0.97
C GLU A 435 -7.91 11.73 1.68
N LYS A 436 -7.55 10.50 1.28
CA LYS A 436 -7.99 9.27 1.99
C LYS A 436 -7.47 9.22 3.43
N CYS A 437 -6.19 9.56 3.63
CA CYS A 437 -5.55 9.64 4.94
C CYS A 437 -6.28 10.61 5.87
N LEU A 438 -6.52 11.84 5.39
CA LEU A 438 -7.21 12.87 6.18
C LEU A 438 -8.64 12.45 6.49
N ALA A 439 -9.39 11.90 5.53
CA ALA A 439 -10.75 11.41 5.79
C ALA A 439 -10.81 10.39 6.94
N ILE A 440 -9.90 9.40 6.94
CA ILE A 440 -9.79 8.42 8.03
C ILE A 440 -9.41 9.11 9.37
N CYS A 441 -8.47 10.05 9.34
CA CYS A 441 -8.06 10.77 10.55
C CYS A 441 -9.18 11.66 11.13
N GLU A 442 -10.01 12.30 10.30
CA GLU A 442 -11.14 13.13 10.76
C GLU A 442 -12.25 12.29 11.39
N GLU A 443 -12.43 11.05 10.96
CA GLU A 443 -13.37 10.11 11.56
C GLU A 443 -12.84 9.54 12.88
N ALA A 444 -11.55 9.21 12.93
CA ALA A 444 -10.97 8.48 14.04
C ALA A 444 -10.51 9.34 15.24
N PHE A 445 -10.21 10.63 15.03
CA PHE A 445 -9.73 11.52 16.10
C PHE A 445 -10.75 12.63 16.40
N PRO A 446 -10.79 13.16 17.65
CA PRO A 446 -11.54 14.36 17.94
C PRO A 446 -11.13 15.51 17.01
N LYS A 447 -12.09 16.37 16.66
CA LYS A 447 -11.83 17.55 15.83
C LYS A 447 -10.66 18.35 16.44
N ASN A 448 -9.68 18.69 15.60
CA ASN A 448 -8.45 19.41 15.98
C ASN A 448 -7.44 18.62 16.84
N HIS A 449 -7.35 17.30 16.67
CA HIS A 449 -6.29 16.51 17.30
C HIS A 449 -4.90 16.78 16.68
N ALA A 450 -3.85 16.92 17.51
CA ALA A 450 -2.48 17.27 17.05
C ALA A 450 -1.87 16.30 16.02
N ASN A 451 -2.20 15.01 16.09
CA ASN A 451 -1.71 13.98 15.15
C ASN A 451 -2.08 14.24 13.66
N ILE A 452 -3.05 15.10 13.36
CA ILE A 452 -3.40 15.40 11.96
C ILE A 452 -2.46 16.44 11.32
N ILE A 453 -1.73 17.22 12.13
CA ILE A 453 -0.86 18.31 11.65
C ILE A 453 0.17 17.80 10.62
N PRO A 454 0.92 16.70 10.84
CA PRO A 454 1.89 16.22 9.85
C PRO A 454 1.24 15.87 8.49
N ASN A 455 0.03 15.30 8.51
CA ASN A 455 -0.71 14.93 7.29
C ASN A 455 -1.18 16.18 6.55
N LEU A 456 -1.68 17.20 7.26
CA LEU A 456 -2.04 18.49 6.69
C LEU A 456 -0.82 19.20 6.09
N MET A 457 0.33 19.20 6.79
CA MET A 457 1.56 19.79 6.26
C MET A 457 2.00 19.09 4.97
N ASN A 458 1.95 17.76 4.92
CA ASN A 458 2.28 17.01 3.69
C ASN A 458 1.29 17.33 2.57
N TYR A 459 0.00 17.46 2.87
CA TYR A 459 -1.02 17.86 1.91
C TYR A 459 -0.80 19.29 1.40
N GLY A 460 -0.43 20.23 2.28
CA GLY A 460 -0.07 21.60 1.92
C GLY A 460 1.13 21.67 0.96
N LYS A 461 2.18 20.87 1.20
CA LYS A 461 3.33 20.75 0.28
C LYS A 461 2.94 20.21 -1.09
N VAL A 462 2.11 19.17 -1.12
CA VAL A 462 1.61 18.57 -2.36
C VAL A 462 0.72 19.58 -3.13
N LEU A 463 -0.15 20.32 -2.44
CA LEU A 463 -0.97 21.35 -3.07
C LEU A 463 -0.11 22.50 -3.62
N ARG A 464 0.95 22.89 -2.90
CA ARG A 464 1.93 23.88 -3.38
C ARG A 464 2.61 23.42 -4.67
N SER A 465 3.10 22.17 -4.74
CA SER A 465 3.75 21.65 -5.95
C SER A 465 2.78 21.52 -7.13
N MET A 466 1.49 21.35 -6.86
CA MET A 466 0.43 21.32 -7.86
C MET A 466 -0.10 22.72 -8.24
N GLY A 467 0.45 23.81 -7.69
CA GLY A 467 0.03 25.18 -7.98
C GLY A 467 -1.29 25.61 -7.33
N ASN A 468 -1.87 24.79 -6.43
CA ASN A 468 -3.09 25.15 -5.71
C ASN A 468 -2.75 25.94 -4.43
N TYR A 469 -2.26 27.17 -4.62
CA TYR A 469 -1.73 28.00 -3.54
C TYR A 469 -2.78 28.38 -2.49
N ARG A 470 -4.01 28.70 -2.93
CA ARG A 470 -5.12 29.03 -2.01
C ARG A 470 -5.44 27.87 -1.07
N LYS A 471 -5.74 26.68 -1.61
CA LYS A 471 -6.06 25.51 -0.79
C LYS A 471 -4.86 25.09 0.07
N GLY A 472 -3.64 25.21 -0.46
CA GLY A 472 -2.42 24.98 0.30
C GLY A 472 -2.31 25.90 1.52
N ARG A 473 -2.60 27.20 1.36
CA ARG A 473 -2.61 28.18 2.46
C ARG A 473 -3.64 27.80 3.52
N GLU A 474 -4.88 27.54 3.11
CA GLU A 474 -5.97 27.17 4.04
C GLU A 474 -5.59 25.93 4.88
N VAL A 475 -4.93 24.95 4.26
CA VAL A 475 -4.46 23.73 4.94
C VAL A 475 -3.36 24.04 5.97
N TYR A 476 -2.43 24.94 5.67
CA TYR A 476 -1.41 25.38 6.64
C TYR A 476 -2.01 26.25 7.75
N GLU A 477 -2.96 27.14 7.45
CA GLU A 477 -3.68 27.93 8.45
C GLU A 477 -4.45 27.03 9.42
N ARG A 478 -5.12 26.01 8.89
CA ARG A 478 -5.74 24.97 9.71
C ARG A 478 -4.73 24.28 10.61
N SER A 479 -3.55 23.94 10.08
CA SER A 479 -2.46 23.33 10.85
C SER A 479 -1.98 24.23 12.00
N ILE A 480 -1.92 25.55 11.78
CA ILE A 480 -1.55 26.54 12.80
C ILE A 480 -2.60 26.59 13.91
N VAL A 481 -3.89 26.63 13.57
CA VAL A 481 -4.98 26.64 14.57
C VAL A 481 -4.92 25.39 15.43
N ILE A 482 -4.78 24.22 14.81
CA ILE A 482 -4.67 22.95 15.54
C ILE A 482 -3.43 22.95 16.44
N HIS A 483 -2.29 23.46 15.95
CA HIS A 483 -1.07 23.55 16.76
C HIS A 483 -1.27 24.44 18.00
N GLN A 484 -1.86 25.63 17.84
CA GLN A 484 -2.13 26.56 18.94
C GLN A 484 -3.09 26.02 20.01
N LEU A 485 -4.00 25.12 19.61
CA LEU A 485 -4.93 24.48 20.55
C LEU A 485 -4.28 23.38 21.39
N ASN A 486 -3.19 22.77 20.91
CA ASN A 486 -2.61 21.55 21.52
C ASN A 486 -1.21 21.74 22.12
N PHE A 487 -0.46 22.78 21.71
CA PHE A 487 0.93 22.99 22.17
C PHE A 487 1.09 24.36 22.84
N LYS A 488 1.94 24.43 23.89
CA LYS A 488 2.37 25.71 24.50
C LYS A 488 3.35 26.46 23.59
N ALA A 489 3.57 27.74 23.86
CA ALA A 489 4.38 28.65 23.03
C ALA A 489 5.84 28.19 22.77
N ASN A 490 6.39 27.31 23.60
CA ASN A 490 7.75 26.76 23.49
C ASN A 490 7.79 25.30 22.97
N GLN A 491 6.66 24.70 22.65
CA GLN A 491 6.57 23.31 22.19
C GLN A 491 6.39 23.25 20.67
N LYS A 492 7.13 22.34 20.02
CA LYS A 492 7.10 22.14 18.56
C LYS A 492 7.21 23.45 17.76
N VAL A 493 8.06 24.38 18.23
CA VAL A 493 8.21 25.72 17.66
C VAL A 493 8.58 25.65 16.17
N ASP A 494 9.57 24.82 15.81
CA ASP A 494 9.96 24.58 14.42
C ASP A 494 8.79 24.16 13.52
N GLN A 495 7.87 23.34 14.03
CA GLN A 495 6.70 22.89 13.27
C GLN A 495 5.74 24.05 13.02
N LEU A 496 5.47 24.85 14.05
CA LEU A 496 4.59 26.02 13.96
C LEU A 496 5.17 27.10 13.05
N GLU A 497 6.46 27.42 13.19
CA GLU A 497 7.14 28.39 12.36
C GLU A 497 7.16 27.95 10.90
N LYS A 498 7.39 26.66 10.63
CA LYS A 498 7.31 26.12 9.28
C LYS A 498 5.92 26.27 8.68
N CYS A 499 4.86 25.96 9.41
CA CYS A 499 3.49 26.17 8.93
C CYS A 499 3.21 27.65 8.65
N ARG A 500 3.65 28.56 9.53
CA ARG A 500 3.49 30.02 9.35
C ARG A 500 4.24 30.54 8.13
N LEU A 501 5.48 30.07 7.93
CA LEU A 501 6.31 30.44 6.79
C LEU A 501 5.65 29.99 5.49
N GLU A 502 5.24 28.71 5.41
CA GLU A 502 4.58 28.15 4.22
C GLU A 502 3.25 28.86 3.91
N ALA A 503 2.43 29.14 4.93
CA ALA A 503 1.19 29.91 4.74
C ALA A 503 1.47 31.32 4.20
N LYS A 504 2.50 32.00 4.72
CA LYS A 504 2.91 33.33 4.26
C LYS A 504 3.44 33.31 2.83
N GLU A 505 4.30 32.36 2.49
CA GLU A 505 4.83 32.21 1.13
C GLU A 505 3.72 31.93 0.12
N LEU A 506 2.77 31.05 0.47
CA LEU A 506 1.62 30.77 -0.39
C LEU A 506 0.68 31.97 -0.55
N ALA A 507 0.51 32.80 0.48
CA ALA A 507 -0.24 34.05 0.39
C ALA A 507 0.42 35.05 -0.56
N GLN A 508 1.76 35.14 -0.55
CA GLN A 508 2.52 35.98 -1.48
C GLN A 508 2.40 35.47 -2.92
N LEU A 509 2.49 34.16 -3.12
CA LEU A 509 2.31 33.52 -4.42
C LEU A 509 0.88 33.73 -4.98
N GLU A 510 -0.14 33.63 -4.12
CA GLU A 510 -1.54 33.95 -4.50
C GLU A 510 -1.68 35.43 -4.88
N ALA A 511 -1.10 36.35 -4.11
CA ALA A 511 -1.17 37.79 -4.40
C ALA A 511 -0.44 38.18 -5.68
N SER A 512 0.72 37.57 -5.97
CA SER A 512 1.46 37.78 -7.22
C SER A 512 0.78 37.18 -8.47
N ALA A 513 -0.21 36.32 -8.28
CA ALA A 513 -1.01 35.75 -9.35
C ALA A 513 -2.28 36.58 -9.67
N GLY A 514 -2.52 37.67 -8.92
CA GLY A 514 -3.63 38.59 -9.13
C GLY A 514 -3.16 39.94 -9.69
N ASP A 515 -3.80 40.37 -10.78
CA ASP A 515 -3.67 41.67 -11.46
C ASP A 515 -2.65 41.78 -12.61
N ASP A 516 -2.77 40.91 -13.61
CA ASP A 516 -2.52 41.33 -15.00
C ASP A 516 -3.38 40.53 -15.99
N GLY A 517 -4.31 41.25 -16.62
CA GLY A 517 -5.15 40.79 -17.72
C GLY A 517 -4.43 40.74 -19.07
N SER A 518 -3.10 40.72 -19.12
CA SER A 518 -2.35 40.53 -20.37
C SER A 518 -0.96 39.93 -20.13
N CYS A 519 -0.66 38.89 -20.92
CA CYS A 519 0.67 38.29 -21.14
C CYS A 519 1.33 37.54 -19.97
N ILE A 520 0.74 36.41 -19.61
CA ILE A 520 1.49 35.22 -19.18
C ILE A 520 1.23 34.17 -20.27
N PRO A 521 2.25 33.51 -20.87
CA PRO A 521 2.00 32.54 -21.94
C PRO A 521 1.04 31.46 -21.44
N ASP A 522 0.02 31.14 -22.24
CA ASP A 522 -1.16 30.27 -21.99
C ASP A 522 -0.88 28.80 -21.55
N ILE A 523 0.24 28.52 -20.92
CA ILE A 523 0.75 27.18 -20.59
C ILE A 523 0.41 26.80 -19.13
N ALA A 524 -0.07 27.75 -18.31
CA ALA A 524 -0.34 27.54 -16.88
C ALA A 524 -1.82 27.41 -16.49
N ARG A 525 -2.77 27.56 -17.44
CA ARG A 525 -4.20 27.27 -17.18
C ARG A 525 -4.57 25.96 -17.84
N GLY A 526 -5.02 25.00 -17.03
CA GLY A 526 -5.50 23.72 -17.51
C GLY A 526 -6.62 23.86 -18.55
N VAL A 527 -6.65 22.87 -19.44
CA VAL A 527 -7.59 22.70 -20.57
C VAL A 527 -7.32 23.63 -21.75
N MET A 528 -6.32 23.25 -22.57
CA MET A 528 -6.53 23.37 -24.01
C MET A 528 -7.78 22.55 -24.34
N PRO A 529 -8.76 23.06 -25.13
CA PRO A 529 -9.80 22.21 -25.65
C PRO A 529 -9.11 21.05 -26.33
N ILE A 530 -9.36 19.83 -25.86
CA ILE A 530 -9.19 18.65 -26.69
C ILE A 530 -10.07 19.00 -27.90
N PRO A 531 -9.53 19.19 -29.12
CA PRO A 531 -10.42 19.26 -30.28
C PRO A 531 -11.25 18.00 -30.19
N CYS A 532 -12.58 18.15 -30.09
CA CYS A 532 -13.51 17.07 -29.84
C CYS A 532 -13.20 15.91 -30.79
N VAL A 533 -12.39 14.95 -30.32
CA VAL A 533 -12.27 13.65 -30.95
C VAL A 533 -13.54 12.96 -30.51
N ASN A 534 -14.35 12.54 -31.47
CA ASN A 534 -15.57 11.78 -31.21
C ASN A 534 -15.22 10.62 -30.28
N MET A 535 -15.57 10.72 -29.00
CA MET A 535 -15.29 9.72 -27.96
C MET A 535 -16.19 8.47 -28.08
N ASP A 536 -16.90 8.32 -29.20
CA ASP A 536 -17.89 7.27 -29.44
C ASP A 536 -17.30 5.97 -30.02
N LEU A 537 -16.01 5.95 -30.36
CA LEU A 537 -15.30 4.77 -30.86
C LEU A 537 -14.28 4.35 -29.80
N GLY A 538 -14.49 3.20 -29.14
CA GLY A 538 -13.61 2.71 -28.07
C GLY A 538 -12.12 2.61 -28.48
N ALA A 539 -11.23 2.63 -27.49
CA ALA A 539 -9.78 2.58 -27.69
C ALA A 539 -9.33 1.38 -28.52
N SER A 540 -8.45 1.60 -29.49
CA SER A 540 -7.96 0.54 -30.39
C SER A 540 -6.95 -0.37 -29.67
N PRO A 541 -7.20 -1.70 -29.60
CA PRO A 541 -6.23 -2.64 -29.04
C PRO A 541 -4.95 -2.72 -29.89
N ILE A 542 -3.79 -2.72 -29.24
CA ILE A 542 -2.48 -2.71 -29.91
C ILE A 542 -1.51 -3.73 -29.30
N ILE A 543 -0.76 -4.43 -30.14
CA ILE A 543 0.42 -5.23 -29.78
C ILE A 543 1.65 -4.59 -30.41
N ILE A 544 2.74 -4.45 -29.66
CA ILE A 544 3.92 -3.69 -30.06
C ILE A 544 5.16 -4.59 -30.10
N LEU A 545 5.88 -4.60 -31.22
CA LEU A 545 7.19 -5.22 -31.41
C LEU A 545 8.26 -4.14 -31.48
N THR A 546 9.24 -4.16 -30.58
CA THR A 546 10.20 -3.06 -30.35
C THR A 546 11.59 -3.58 -29.94
N ASP A 547 12.65 -2.81 -30.14
CA ASP A 547 14.02 -3.14 -29.72
C ASP A 547 14.61 -2.10 -28.74
N VAL A 548 13.76 -1.59 -27.83
CA VAL A 548 14.11 -0.67 -26.73
C VAL A 548 15.50 -0.92 -26.17
N GLY A 549 16.28 0.15 -26.06
CA GLY A 549 17.62 0.09 -25.49
C GLY A 549 18.74 0.15 -26.53
N ARG A 550 18.41 0.03 -27.83
CA ARG A 550 19.36 0.27 -28.92
C ARG A 550 19.64 1.76 -29.08
N ASP A 551 18.56 2.54 -29.20
CA ASP A 551 18.56 3.98 -29.07
C ASP A 551 17.28 4.43 -28.33
N VAL A 552 17.05 5.73 -28.30
CA VAL A 552 15.99 6.34 -27.50
C VAL A 552 14.64 6.39 -28.23
N ASP A 553 14.59 6.08 -29.53
CA ASP A 553 13.41 6.29 -30.36
C ASP A 553 12.24 5.40 -29.90
N ASP A 554 12.52 4.14 -29.57
CA ASP A 554 11.53 3.24 -28.96
C ASP A 554 11.02 3.75 -27.61
N GLU A 555 11.90 4.29 -26.74
CA GLU A 555 11.46 4.85 -25.45
C GLU A 555 10.57 6.07 -25.65
N TYR A 556 10.83 6.91 -26.66
CA TYR A 556 9.91 7.98 -27.03
C TYR A 556 8.58 7.45 -27.56
N ALA A 557 8.59 6.33 -28.30
CA ALA A 557 7.35 5.67 -28.71
C ALA A 557 6.56 5.15 -27.50
N LEU A 558 7.23 4.61 -26.47
CA LEU A 558 6.60 4.21 -25.21
C LEU A 558 6.09 5.42 -24.39
N ILE A 559 6.84 6.54 -24.36
CA ILE A 559 6.36 7.79 -23.76
C ILE A 559 5.07 8.22 -24.45
N LEU A 560 5.03 8.19 -25.79
CA LEU A 560 3.85 8.54 -26.57
C LEU A 560 2.68 7.57 -26.30
N LEU A 561 2.94 6.26 -26.24
CA LEU A 561 1.96 5.23 -25.89
C LEU A 561 1.27 5.55 -24.56
N GLY A 562 2.03 5.99 -23.55
CA GLY A 562 1.46 6.44 -22.29
C GLY A 562 0.42 7.55 -22.48
N ALA A 563 0.73 8.57 -23.29
CA ALA A 563 -0.20 9.66 -23.57
C ALA A 563 -1.48 9.15 -24.24
N LEU A 564 -1.31 8.36 -25.30
CA LEU A 564 -2.41 7.85 -26.13
C LEU A 564 -3.31 6.88 -25.36
N SER A 565 -2.72 6.05 -24.50
CA SER A 565 -3.48 5.14 -23.63
C SER A 565 -4.28 5.91 -22.58
N ARG A 566 -3.71 6.96 -21.98
CA ARG A 566 -4.45 7.82 -21.03
C ARG A 566 -5.56 8.63 -21.68
N MET A 567 -5.41 8.96 -22.96
CA MET A 567 -6.47 9.59 -23.77
C MET A 567 -7.53 8.59 -24.24
N ASN A 568 -7.42 7.30 -23.87
CA ASN A 568 -8.30 6.23 -24.31
C ASN A 568 -8.35 6.08 -25.84
N LEU A 569 -7.23 6.35 -26.52
CA LEU A 569 -7.10 6.17 -27.97
C LEU A 569 -6.51 4.79 -28.30
N LEU A 570 -5.59 4.30 -27.46
CA LEU A 570 -4.94 2.99 -27.63
C LEU A 570 -5.01 2.14 -26.35
N THR A 571 -5.24 0.84 -26.50
CA THR A 571 -5.21 -0.14 -25.41
C THR A 571 -4.06 -1.13 -25.64
N PRO A 572 -2.89 -0.93 -25.01
CA PRO A 572 -1.76 -1.84 -25.17
C PRO A 572 -2.03 -3.21 -24.54
N LEU A 573 -2.12 -4.24 -25.36
CA LEU A 573 -2.35 -5.62 -24.95
C LEU A 573 -1.05 -6.36 -24.62
N ALA A 574 0.03 -6.08 -25.34
CA ALA A 574 1.34 -6.68 -25.13
C ALA A 574 2.47 -5.84 -25.77
N VAL A 575 3.65 -5.89 -25.15
CA VAL A 575 4.90 -5.37 -25.73
C VAL A 575 5.92 -6.52 -25.79
N VAL A 576 6.42 -6.83 -26.97
CA VAL A 576 7.44 -7.86 -27.18
C VAL A 576 8.74 -7.19 -27.61
N THR A 577 9.80 -7.47 -26.87
CA THR A 577 11.13 -6.92 -27.19
C THR A 577 11.93 -7.89 -28.03
N THR A 578 12.28 -7.51 -29.24
CA THR A 578 13.09 -8.30 -30.17
C THR A 578 14.54 -7.80 -30.17
N LEU A 579 15.39 -8.44 -30.98
CA LEU A 579 16.82 -8.15 -31.15
C LEU A 579 17.67 -8.52 -29.92
N ALA A 580 18.74 -9.29 -30.11
CA ALA A 580 19.63 -9.63 -29.00
C ALA A 580 20.29 -8.36 -28.39
N PRO A 581 20.53 -8.30 -27.06
CA PRO A 581 20.13 -9.27 -26.04
C PRO A 581 18.69 -8.96 -25.53
N ALA A 582 17.72 -9.77 -25.97
CA ALA A 582 16.29 -9.44 -25.87
C ALA A 582 15.75 -9.39 -24.44
N ARG A 583 16.39 -10.09 -23.49
CA ARG A 583 15.95 -10.10 -22.07
C ARG A 583 16.28 -8.81 -21.34
N GLU A 584 17.44 -8.24 -21.63
CA GLU A 584 17.88 -6.95 -21.10
C GLU A 584 16.99 -5.84 -21.67
N ARG A 585 16.63 -5.92 -22.96
CA ARG A 585 15.63 -5.05 -23.57
C ARG A 585 14.27 -5.18 -22.89
N ALA A 586 13.80 -6.41 -22.65
CA ALA A 586 12.56 -6.66 -21.91
C ALA A 586 12.58 -6.03 -20.50
N SER A 587 13.73 -6.09 -19.83
CA SER A 587 13.92 -5.51 -18.49
C SER A 587 13.88 -3.99 -18.52
N LEU A 588 14.48 -3.36 -19.54
CA LEU A 588 14.40 -1.92 -19.77
C LEU A 588 12.96 -1.51 -20.09
N THR A 589 12.31 -2.17 -21.05
CA THR A 589 10.91 -1.93 -21.44
C THR A 589 9.96 -2.04 -20.26
N ARG A 590 10.09 -3.09 -19.43
CA ARG A 590 9.29 -3.25 -18.21
C ARG A 590 9.46 -2.05 -17.28
N GLY A 591 10.71 -1.62 -17.08
CA GLY A 591 11.06 -0.43 -16.31
C GLY A 591 10.43 0.85 -16.84
N SER A 592 10.54 1.10 -18.16
CA SER A 592 9.99 2.27 -18.82
C SER A 592 8.46 2.30 -18.72
N LEU A 593 7.79 1.17 -18.97
CA LEU A 593 6.33 1.06 -18.85
C LEU A 593 5.85 1.27 -17.41
N ASP A 594 6.55 0.71 -16.41
CA ASP A 594 6.23 0.92 -15.00
C ASP A 594 6.32 2.41 -14.62
N ALA A 595 7.41 3.06 -15.02
CA ALA A 595 7.63 4.48 -14.76
C ALA A 595 6.55 5.35 -15.45
N LEU A 596 6.08 4.95 -16.64
CA LEU A 596 5.05 5.66 -17.40
C LEU A 596 3.61 5.38 -16.93
N GLY A 597 3.41 4.57 -15.89
CA GLY A 597 2.08 4.22 -15.36
C GLY A 597 1.36 3.11 -16.13
N LEU A 598 2.11 2.31 -16.90
CA LEU A 598 1.61 1.20 -17.73
C LEU A 598 2.02 -0.16 -17.14
N ALA A 599 2.05 -0.27 -15.81
CA ALA A 599 2.47 -1.49 -15.09
C ALA A 599 1.65 -2.74 -15.45
N LYS A 600 0.40 -2.57 -15.90
CA LYS A 600 -0.49 -3.66 -16.31
C LYS A 600 -0.21 -4.24 -17.69
N VAL A 601 0.54 -3.53 -18.54
CA VAL A 601 0.84 -3.96 -19.91
C VAL A 601 1.88 -5.06 -19.86
N PRO A 602 1.60 -6.30 -20.29
CA PRO A 602 2.58 -7.39 -20.19
C PRO A 602 3.74 -7.21 -21.18
N VAL A 603 4.93 -7.67 -20.77
CA VAL A 603 6.17 -7.60 -21.56
C VAL A 603 6.70 -9.01 -21.80
N GLY A 604 7.07 -9.34 -23.04
CA GLY A 604 7.61 -10.64 -23.41
C GLY A 604 8.96 -10.56 -24.13
N VAL A 605 9.80 -11.57 -23.94
CA VAL A 605 11.10 -11.71 -24.61
C VAL A 605 10.90 -12.32 -26.00
N GLY A 606 11.21 -11.55 -27.05
CA GLY A 606 11.15 -11.97 -28.44
C GLY A 606 12.45 -12.63 -28.94
N GLY A 607 12.51 -12.85 -30.25
CA GLY A 607 13.64 -13.46 -30.94
C GLY A 607 14.88 -12.56 -31.02
N ALA A 608 15.98 -13.13 -31.54
CA ALA A 608 17.25 -12.43 -31.73
C ALA A 608 17.22 -11.38 -32.87
N GLY A 609 16.10 -11.27 -33.59
CA GLY A 609 15.88 -10.29 -34.65
C GLY A 609 16.60 -10.60 -35.95
N GLY A 610 16.99 -11.86 -36.19
CA GLY A 610 17.74 -12.30 -37.37
C GLY A 610 19.27 -12.21 -37.26
N LEU A 611 19.80 -11.70 -36.14
CA LEU A 611 21.22 -11.64 -35.86
C LEU A 611 21.74 -12.91 -35.17
N ASP A 612 22.99 -13.27 -35.45
CA ASP A 612 23.71 -14.28 -34.67
C ASP A 612 23.78 -13.84 -33.20
N THR A 613 23.50 -14.76 -32.27
CA THR A 613 23.49 -14.50 -30.82
C THR A 613 24.82 -14.01 -30.26
N ASP A 614 25.91 -14.17 -31.03
CA ASP A 614 27.27 -13.79 -30.66
C ASP A 614 27.63 -12.35 -31.05
N ILE A 615 26.71 -11.58 -31.66
CA ILE A 615 26.93 -10.16 -31.97
C ILE A 615 26.63 -9.34 -30.71
N PRO A 616 27.64 -8.70 -30.08
CA PRO A 616 27.44 -7.96 -28.83
C PRO A 616 26.75 -6.63 -29.16
N LEU A 617 25.43 -6.61 -29.05
CA LEU A 617 24.65 -5.37 -29.03
C LEU A 617 24.48 -4.94 -27.58
N GLU A 618 24.80 -3.68 -27.29
CA GLU A 618 24.61 -3.11 -25.96
C GLU A 618 23.19 -2.55 -25.80
N VAL A 619 22.67 -2.67 -24.59
CA VAL A 619 21.48 -1.97 -24.09
C VAL A 619 21.98 -0.84 -23.19
N TYR A 620 21.62 0.41 -23.47
CA TYR A 620 22.08 1.50 -22.60
C TYR A 620 21.51 1.34 -21.18
N GLY A 621 22.32 1.71 -20.18
CA GLY A 621 21.91 1.64 -18.80
C GLY A 621 20.83 2.67 -18.45
N ALA A 622 19.79 2.22 -17.74
CA ALA A 622 18.78 3.06 -17.11
C ALA A 622 18.52 2.56 -15.69
N GLN A 623 18.43 3.48 -14.71
CA GLN A 623 18.21 3.13 -13.30
C GLN A 623 16.85 2.48 -13.04
N TYR A 624 15.87 2.76 -13.91
CA TYR A 624 14.53 2.16 -13.83
C TYR A 624 14.41 0.80 -14.52
N ALA A 625 15.46 0.27 -15.16
CA ALA A 625 15.39 -1.07 -15.73
C ALA A 625 15.14 -2.11 -14.62
N ARG A 626 14.20 -3.04 -14.85
CA ARG A 626 13.79 -4.03 -13.85
C ARG A 626 13.87 -5.43 -14.40
N SER A 627 14.64 -6.28 -13.75
CA SER A 627 14.42 -7.72 -13.85
C SER A 627 13.21 -8.09 -12.99
N CYS A 628 12.25 -8.81 -13.56
CA CYS A 628 11.02 -9.20 -12.87
C CYS A 628 10.58 -10.59 -13.34
N SER A 629 10.03 -11.39 -12.43
CA SER A 629 9.35 -12.65 -12.79
C SER A 629 8.08 -12.45 -13.63
N CYS A 630 7.63 -11.21 -13.75
CA CYS A 630 6.48 -10.79 -14.55
C CYS A 630 6.79 -10.58 -16.04
N ILE A 631 8.04 -10.75 -16.47
CA ILE A 631 8.41 -10.76 -17.89
C ILE A 631 8.15 -12.16 -18.45
N PHE A 632 7.43 -12.24 -19.56
CA PHE A 632 7.14 -13.50 -20.24
C PHE A 632 8.36 -14.01 -20.99
N GLU A 633 8.67 -15.28 -20.80
CA GLU A 633 9.81 -15.95 -21.44
C GLU A 633 9.68 -16.09 -22.96
N SER A 634 8.44 -16.08 -23.48
CA SER A 634 8.16 -16.15 -24.92
C SER A 634 7.24 -15.00 -25.35
N GLY A 635 7.77 -14.14 -26.22
CA GLY A 635 7.04 -13.04 -26.85
C GLY A 635 5.91 -13.54 -27.74
N VAL A 636 6.15 -14.59 -28.54
CA VAL A 636 5.11 -15.18 -29.41
C VAL A 636 3.95 -15.73 -28.59
N ALA A 637 4.21 -16.47 -27.51
CA ALA A 637 3.16 -16.98 -26.63
C ALA A 637 2.35 -15.84 -25.99
N LEU A 638 3.01 -14.73 -25.62
CA LEU A 638 2.32 -13.55 -25.11
C LEU A 638 1.41 -12.90 -26.17
N MET A 639 1.87 -12.81 -27.43
CA MET A 639 1.05 -12.28 -28.53
C MET A 639 -0.17 -13.15 -28.80
N VAL A 640 -0.01 -14.48 -28.82
CA VAL A 640 -1.13 -15.42 -29.00
C VAL A 640 -2.18 -15.19 -27.91
N ARG A 641 -1.76 -15.15 -26.64
CA ARG A 641 -2.66 -14.88 -25.51
C ARG A 641 -3.39 -13.54 -25.63
N ALA A 642 -2.69 -12.50 -26.10
CA ALA A 642 -3.29 -11.19 -26.34
C ALA A 642 -4.37 -11.25 -27.44
N LEU A 643 -4.06 -11.91 -28.57
CA LEU A 643 -4.99 -12.07 -29.70
C LEU A 643 -6.22 -12.91 -29.35
N GLU A 644 -6.06 -13.99 -28.59
CA GLU A 644 -7.17 -14.83 -28.13
C GLU A 644 -8.18 -14.04 -27.30
N SER A 645 -7.69 -13.11 -26.49
CA SER A 645 -8.53 -12.26 -25.63
C SER A 645 -9.21 -11.09 -26.34
N ALA A 646 -8.76 -10.75 -27.56
CA ALA A 646 -9.23 -9.58 -28.29
C ALA A 646 -10.45 -9.90 -29.17
N PRO A 647 -11.31 -8.91 -29.47
CA PRO A 647 -12.36 -9.05 -30.47
C PRO A 647 -11.79 -9.36 -31.86
N GLU A 648 -12.59 -9.98 -32.72
CA GLU A 648 -12.21 -10.22 -34.12
C GLU A 648 -11.96 -8.92 -34.86
N ASN A 649 -10.98 -8.95 -35.77
CA ASN A 649 -10.62 -7.83 -36.66
C ASN A 649 -10.46 -6.48 -35.94
N SER A 650 -9.84 -6.48 -34.76
CA SER A 650 -9.75 -5.29 -33.89
C SER A 650 -8.33 -4.88 -33.53
N VAL A 651 -7.38 -5.82 -33.52
CA VAL A 651 -6.02 -5.58 -33.00
C VAL A 651 -5.14 -4.96 -34.07
N GLN A 652 -4.45 -3.89 -33.73
CA GLN A 652 -3.36 -3.35 -34.54
C GLN A 652 -2.03 -3.98 -34.11
N LEU A 653 -1.23 -4.47 -35.06
CA LEU A 653 0.13 -4.94 -34.80
C LEU A 653 1.12 -3.86 -35.23
N LEU A 654 1.84 -3.28 -34.27
CA LEU A 654 2.86 -2.26 -34.51
C LEU A 654 4.25 -2.88 -34.48
N CYS A 655 4.94 -2.83 -35.62
CA CYS A 655 6.31 -3.28 -35.81
C CYS A 655 7.24 -2.07 -35.95
N ILE A 656 7.92 -1.71 -34.85
CA ILE A 656 8.95 -0.66 -34.81
C ILE A 656 10.38 -1.24 -34.68
N ALA A 657 10.51 -2.56 -34.84
CA ALA A 657 11.78 -3.29 -34.82
C ALA A 657 11.81 -4.40 -35.88
N SER A 658 12.74 -5.35 -35.76
CA SER A 658 12.82 -6.55 -36.62
C SER A 658 11.47 -7.27 -36.74
N LEU A 659 11.12 -7.70 -37.96
CA LEU A 659 9.86 -8.38 -38.26
C LEU A 659 9.88 -9.89 -37.95
N GLN A 660 10.94 -10.40 -37.32
CA GLN A 660 11.11 -11.82 -37.04
C GLN A 660 9.96 -12.40 -36.20
N ASP A 661 9.61 -11.77 -35.07
CA ASP A 661 8.56 -12.28 -34.19
C ASP A 661 7.16 -12.21 -34.83
N ALA A 662 6.89 -11.18 -35.65
CA ALA A 662 5.68 -11.11 -36.46
C ALA A 662 5.61 -12.25 -37.49
N ALA A 663 6.74 -12.54 -38.15
CA ALA A 663 6.83 -13.64 -39.11
C ALA A 663 6.59 -14.99 -38.43
N THR A 664 7.17 -15.22 -37.24
CA THR A 664 6.94 -16.43 -36.45
C THR A 664 5.47 -16.58 -36.05
N LEU A 665 4.85 -15.50 -35.54
CA LEU A 665 3.43 -15.50 -35.21
C LEU A 665 2.55 -15.88 -36.41
N ILE A 666 2.81 -15.31 -37.59
CA ILE A 666 2.04 -15.62 -38.80
C ILE A 666 2.27 -17.07 -39.25
N ARG A 667 3.51 -17.59 -39.18
CA ARG A 667 3.81 -18.97 -39.58
C ARG A 667 3.16 -20.01 -38.67
N GLU A 668 3.15 -19.75 -37.36
CA GLU A 668 2.68 -20.72 -36.36
C GLU A 668 1.18 -20.58 -36.06
N HIS A 669 0.60 -19.39 -36.24
CA HIS A 669 -0.76 -19.05 -35.82
C HIS A 669 -1.53 -18.21 -36.85
N GLU A 670 -1.45 -18.59 -38.13
CA GLU A 670 -2.02 -17.83 -39.25
C GLU A 670 -3.53 -17.55 -39.13
N GLU A 671 -4.33 -18.56 -38.80
CA GLU A 671 -5.79 -18.40 -38.68
C GLU A 671 -6.17 -17.39 -37.59
N LEU A 672 -5.48 -17.47 -36.43
CA LEU A 672 -5.69 -16.53 -35.33
C LEU A 672 -5.28 -15.12 -35.75
N PHE A 673 -4.15 -14.98 -36.45
CA PHE A 673 -3.66 -13.71 -36.97
C PHE A 673 -4.68 -13.05 -37.90
N VAL A 674 -5.13 -13.75 -38.94
CA VAL A 674 -6.10 -13.22 -39.92
C VAL A 674 -7.43 -12.88 -39.26
N THR A 675 -7.86 -13.67 -38.27
CA THR A 675 -9.14 -13.45 -37.59
C THR A 675 -9.11 -12.25 -36.65
N LYS A 676 -7.97 -11.97 -35.98
CA LYS A 676 -7.90 -10.98 -34.90
C LYS A 676 -7.22 -9.67 -35.29
N VAL A 677 -6.24 -9.71 -36.18
CA VAL A 677 -5.42 -8.55 -36.57
C VAL A 677 -6.12 -7.76 -37.67
N LYS A 678 -6.40 -6.50 -37.37
CA LYS A 678 -7.06 -5.55 -38.27
C LYS A 678 -6.12 -4.96 -39.31
N GLU A 679 -4.92 -4.56 -38.89
CA GLU A 679 -3.91 -3.96 -39.74
C GLU A 679 -2.52 -4.08 -39.10
N VAL A 680 -1.47 -4.06 -39.93
CA VAL A 680 -0.07 -4.11 -39.50
C VAL A 680 0.62 -2.79 -39.83
N LEU A 681 1.13 -2.09 -38.83
CA LEU A 681 1.89 -0.86 -38.96
C LEU A 681 3.38 -1.15 -38.87
N ILE A 682 4.17 -0.65 -39.81
CA ILE A 682 5.59 -0.99 -39.94
C ILE A 682 6.39 0.30 -40.06
N MET A 683 7.30 0.54 -39.12
CA MET A 683 8.43 1.44 -39.35
C MET A 683 9.45 0.65 -40.18
N GLY A 684 9.60 1.02 -41.44
CA GLY A 684 10.48 0.31 -42.36
C GLY A 684 10.71 1.08 -43.64
N GLY A 685 10.56 0.40 -44.77
CA GLY A 685 10.70 1.00 -46.09
C GLY A 685 10.28 0.01 -47.16
N VAL A 686 9.96 0.54 -48.32
CA VAL A 686 9.46 -0.24 -49.46
C VAL A 686 10.17 0.19 -50.73
N LYS A 687 10.31 -0.76 -51.65
CA LYS A 687 10.68 -0.43 -53.03
C LYS A 687 9.61 0.48 -53.66
N PRO A 688 9.94 1.20 -54.75
CA PRO A 688 8.97 2.05 -55.45
C PRO A 688 7.65 1.29 -55.72
N LEU A 689 6.51 1.93 -55.49
CA LEU A 689 5.21 1.24 -55.50
C LEU A 689 4.92 0.51 -56.82
N ASP A 690 5.42 1.03 -57.94
CA ASP A 690 5.25 0.46 -59.28
C ASP A 690 6.24 -0.68 -59.62
N SER A 691 7.15 -1.05 -58.71
CA SER A 691 8.26 -1.95 -59.04
C SER A 691 7.87 -3.42 -59.24
N SER A 692 6.77 -3.86 -58.63
CA SER A 692 6.28 -5.25 -58.74
C SER A 692 4.78 -5.30 -58.48
N GLU A 693 4.16 -6.47 -58.52
CA GLU A 693 2.73 -6.65 -58.20
C GLU A 693 2.45 -6.48 -56.70
N PHE A 694 3.36 -6.96 -55.85
CA PHE A 694 3.29 -6.82 -54.40
C PHE A 694 4.07 -5.60 -53.90
N LEU A 695 3.76 -5.12 -52.71
CA LEU A 695 4.59 -4.18 -51.98
C LEU A 695 5.76 -4.95 -51.35
N GLU A 696 6.98 -4.59 -51.72
CA GLU A 696 8.20 -5.28 -51.27
C GLU A 696 9.02 -4.41 -50.32
N PRO A 697 9.58 -4.97 -49.24
CA PRO A 697 10.46 -4.23 -48.34
C PRO A 697 11.76 -3.81 -49.05
N ASP A 698 12.25 -2.62 -48.71
CA ASP A 698 13.58 -2.15 -49.10
C ASP A 698 14.63 -2.50 -48.03
N THR A 699 15.83 -1.91 -48.15
CA THR A 699 16.95 -2.09 -47.23
C THR A 699 16.90 -1.20 -45.98
N ALA A 700 15.73 -0.70 -45.57
CA ALA A 700 15.54 -0.01 -44.30
C ALA A 700 16.01 -0.87 -43.12
N TYR A 701 16.43 -0.23 -42.02
CA TYR A 701 17.11 -0.90 -40.91
C TYR A 701 16.29 -2.07 -40.33
N ASN A 702 15.03 -1.84 -39.92
CA ASN A 702 14.16 -2.87 -39.35
C ASN A 702 13.88 -4.03 -40.31
N ASN A 703 13.71 -3.73 -41.61
CA ASN A 703 13.59 -4.77 -42.63
C ASN A 703 14.89 -5.59 -42.75
N ASN A 704 16.04 -4.93 -42.69
CA ASN A 704 17.34 -5.53 -42.93
C ASN A 704 17.91 -6.29 -41.72
N CYS A 705 17.33 -6.12 -40.52
CA CYS A 705 17.62 -6.98 -39.36
C CYS A 705 17.33 -8.46 -39.67
N ASP A 706 16.20 -8.72 -40.32
CA ASP A 706 15.83 -10.03 -40.87
C ASP A 706 15.05 -9.84 -42.18
N MET A 707 15.78 -9.73 -43.29
CA MET A 707 15.22 -9.46 -44.61
C MET A 707 14.26 -10.57 -45.08
N GLU A 708 14.51 -11.81 -44.71
CA GLU A 708 13.66 -12.94 -45.11
C GLU A 708 12.34 -12.91 -44.35
N SER A 709 12.35 -12.62 -43.04
CA SER A 709 11.13 -12.38 -42.27
C SER A 709 10.38 -11.14 -42.74
N ALA A 710 11.07 -10.04 -43.08
CA ALA A 710 10.44 -8.84 -43.63
C ALA A 710 9.70 -9.14 -44.95
N LYS A 711 10.38 -9.76 -45.94
CA LYS A 711 9.74 -10.16 -47.21
C LYS A 711 8.53 -11.05 -46.96
N PHE A 712 8.65 -12.00 -46.04
CA PHE A 712 7.56 -12.90 -45.67
C PHE A 712 6.36 -12.13 -45.11
N VAL A 713 6.54 -11.26 -44.11
CA VAL A 713 5.44 -10.51 -43.48
C VAL A 713 4.74 -9.61 -44.49
N TYR A 714 5.48 -8.82 -45.27
CA TYR A 714 4.89 -7.94 -46.29
C TYR A 714 4.07 -8.75 -47.30
N LYS A 715 4.65 -9.82 -47.86
CA LYS A 715 3.97 -10.64 -48.86
C LYS A 715 2.75 -11.35 -48.27
N ARG A 716 2.89 -11.97 -47.10
CA ARG A 716 1.83 -12.80 -46.51
C ARG A 716 0.65 -11.97 -46.05
N CYS A 717 0.86 -10.78 -45.47
CA CYS A 717 -0.25 -9.88 -45.14
C CYS A 717 -1.06 -9.48 -46.38
N GLN A 718 -0.40 -9.20 -47.52
CA GLN A 718 -1.06 -8.88 -48.79
C GLN A 718 -1.85 -10.08 -49.36
N GLU A 719 -1.28 -11.28 -49.30
CA GLU A 719 -1.97 -12.50 -49.74
C GLU A 719 -3.23 -12.81 -48.89
N MET A 720 -3.15 -12.59 -47.58
CA MET A 720 -4.26 -12.83 -46.64
C MET A 720 -5.27 -11.68 -46.57
N GLY A 721 -5.02 -10.57 -47.28
CA GLY A 721 -5.89 -9.40 -47.25
C GLY A 721 -5.85 -8.60 -45.95
N VAL A 722 -4.77 -8.72 -45.16
CA VAL A 722 -4.53 -7.90 -43.96
C VAL A 722 -3.82 -6.61 -44.37
N PRO A 723 -4.43 -5.42 -44.24
CA PRO A 723 -3.82 -4.15 -44.63
C PRO A 723 -2.49 -3.90 -43.94
N THR A 724 -1.53 -3.35 -44.70
CA THR A 724 -0.24 -2.89 -44.16
C THR A 724 -0.07 -1.40 -44.34
N LEU A 725 0.52 -0.76 -43.34
CA LEU A 725 0.86 0.65 -43.32
C LEU A 725 2.35 0.79 -43.09
N THR A 726 3.05 1.38 -44.04
CA THR A 726 4.50 1.56 -43.92
C THR A 726 4.86 3.03 -43.75
N LEU A 727 5.50 3.36 -42.62
CA LEU A 727 6.22 4.61 -42.46
C LEU A 727 7.67 4.40 -42.87
N THR A 728 8.13 5.16 -43.87
CA THR A 728 9.55 5.16 -44.21
C THR A 728 10.34 6.20 -43.42
N ARG A 729 11.67 6.06 -43.42
CA ARG A 729 12.60 7.08 -42.89
C ARG A 729 12.36 8.49 -43.41
N TYR A 730 11.87 8.65 -44.65
CA TYR A 730 11.66 9.97 -45.24
C TYR A 730 10.54 10.74 -44.51
N THR A 731 9.58 10.04 -43.92
CA THR A 731 8.54 10.64 -43.08
C THR A 731 9.14 11.38 -41.89
N ALA A 732 10.10 10.77 -41.20
CA ALA A 732 10.79 11.41 -40.09
C ALA A 732 11.61 12.64 -40.53
N TYR A 733 12.16 12.63 -41.75
CA TYR A 733 12.89 13.79 -42.31
C TYR A 733 11.96 14.98 -42.59
N GLY A 734 10.66 14.73 -42.79
CA GLY A 734 9.64 15.76 -42.90
C GLY A 734 9.29 16.45 -41.59
N CYS A 735 9.66 15.86 -40.43
CA CYS A 735 9.33 16.37 -39.10
C CYS A 735 10.52 16.33 -38.12
N PRO A 736 11.65 17.01 -38.42
CA PRO A 736 12.78 17.04 -37.51
C PRO A 736 12.44 17.87 -36.27
N VAL A 737 12.74 17.33 -35.08
CA VAL A 737 12.55 18.00 -33.79
C VAL A 737 13.85 18.61 -33.28
N SER A 738 13.74 19.73 -32.56
CA SER A 738 14.87 20.39 -31.91
C SER A 738 15.18 19.76 -30.54
N ASN A 739 16.45 19.86 -30.12
CA ASN A 739 16.92 19.51 -28.77
C ASN A 739 16.07 20.13 -27.63
N VAL A 740 15.45 21.29 -27.86
CA VAL A 740 14.59 22.00 -26.89
C VAL A 740 13.47 21.11 -26.38
N ILE A 741 12.87 20.26 -27.22
CA ILE A 741 11.82 19.33 -26.79
C ILE A 741 12.35 18.40 -25.70
N PHE A 742 13.54 17.85 -25.89
CA PHE A 742 14.18 16.92 -24.96
C PHE A 742 14.56 17.61 -23.64
N ASP A 743 15.14 18.81 -23.72
CA ASP A 743 15.48 19.61 -22.54
C ASP A 743 14.24 20.03 -21.75
N ASP A 744 13.12 20.28 -22.44
CA ASP A 744 11.83 20.55 -21.79
C ASP A 744 11.23 19.30 -21.13
N LEU A 745 11.41 18.11 -21.71
CA LEU A 745 10.96 16.88 -21.07
C LEU A 745 11.71 16.63 -19.75
N VAL A 746 12.97 17.03 -19.63
CA VAL A 746 13.71 16.98 -18.35
C VAL A 746 13.05 17.85 -17.28
N LYS A 747 12.42 18.97 -17.65
CA LYS A 747 11.71 19.85 -16.69
C LYS A 747 10.51 19.17 -16.04
N THR A 748 10.02 18.06 -16.60
CA THR A 748 8.99 17.24 -15.95
C THR A 748 9.52 16.45 -14.75
N ALA A 749 10.85 16.40 -14.58
CA ALA A 749 11.57 15.59 -13.58
C ALA A 749 11.26 14.09 -13.65
N HIS A 750 10.63 13.63 -14.74
CA HIS A 750 10.29 12.22 -14.92
C HIS A 750 11.52 11.42 -15.32
N MET A 751 11.80 10.32 -14.60
CA MET A 751 13.04 9.55 -14.75
C MET A 751 13.32 9.06 -16.19
N VAL A 752 12.28 8.62 -16.90
CA VAL A 752 12.39 8.23 -18.33
C VAL A 752 12.80 9.42 -19.19
N GLY A 753 12.17 10.60 -19.00
CA GLY A 753 12.53 11.81 -19.75
C GLY A 753 13.94 12.32 -19.47
N ILE A 754 14.41 12.19 -18.22
CA ILE A 754 15.79 12.51 -17.84
C ILE A 754 16.77 11.57 -18.53
N ASN A 755 16.50 10.26 -18.48
CA ASN A 755 17.38 9.25 -19.06
C ASN A 755 17.43 9.34 -20.59
N THR A 756 16.28 9.42 -21.25
CA THR A 756 16.23 9.50 -22.72
C THR A 756 16.94 10.76 -23.22
N ARG A 757 16.75 11.92 -22.59
CA ARG A 757 17.50 13.14 -22.93
C ARG A 757 19.00 12.94 -22.74
N ARG A 758 19.43 12.36 -21.62
CA ARG A 758 20.87 12.08 -21.35
C ARG A 758 21.47 11.18 -22.43
N VAL A 759 20.81 10.06 -22.74
CA VAL A 759 21.27 9.10 -23.75
C VAL A 759 21.32 9.74 -25.14
N SER A 760 20.33 10.56 -25.53
CA SER A 760 20.35 11.33 -26.78
C SER A 760 21.55 12.26 -26.86
N MET A 761 21.79 13.05 -25.80
CA MET A 761 22.90 13.99 -25.74
C MET A 761 24.25 13.28 -25.86
N GLU A 762 24.45 12.20 -25.10
CA GLU A 762 25.68 11.42 -25.14
C GLU A 762 25.91 10.78 -26.52
N ALA A 763 24.86 10.26 -27.17
CA ALA A 763 24.96 9.66 -28.50
C ALA A 763 25.41 10.69 -29.54
N ILE A 764 24.82 11.88 -29.53
CA ILE A 764 25.18 12.98 -30.43
C ILE A 764 26.60 13.47 -30.18
N ASN A 765 27.01 13.66 -28.92
CA ASN A 765 28.37 14.07 -28.59
C ASN A 765 29.41 13.01 -29.01
N ARG A 766 29.11 11.71 -28.83
CA ARG A 766 29.98 10.62 -29.30
C ARG A 766 30.11 10.64 -30.82
N LEU A 767 29.01 10.82 -31.54
CA LEU A 767 29.04 10.91 -33.01
C LEU A 767 29.82 12.15 -33.47
N TRP A 768 29.66 13.30 -32.80
CA TRP A 768 30.43 14.52 -33.05
C TRP A 768 31.94 14.28 -32.90
N HIS A 769 32.34 13.56 -31.85
CA HIS A 769 33.74 13.20 -31.68
C HIS A 769 34.25 12.33 -32.84
N LYS A 770 33.49 11.30 -33.24
CA LYS A 770 33.86 10.37 -34.33
C LYS A 770 33.99 11.05 -35.70
N VAL A 771 33.08 11.95 -36.07
CA VAL A 771 33.11 12.63 -37.39
C VAL A 771 34.27 13.61 -37.55
N ASN A 772 34.88 14.04 -36.44
CA ASN A 772 36.07 14.90 -36.43
C ASN A 772 37.38 14.11 -36.57
N LEU A 773 37.33 12.77 -36.52
CA LEU A 773 38.49 11.92 -36.77
C LEU A 773 38.70 11.67 -38.26
N ALA A 774 39.95 11.43 -38.66
CA ALA A 774 40.30 11.06 -40.03
C ALA A 774 39.51 9.83 -40.48
N ALA A 775 39.12 9.77 -41.76
CA ALA A 775 38.29 8.69 -42.30
C ALA A 775 38.89 7.28 -42.10
N THR A 776 40.20 7.18 -41.92
CA THR A 776 40.95 5.95 -41.67
C THR A 776 41.17 5.64 -40.19
N ASP A 777 40.72 6.51 -39.26
CA ASP A 777 40.94 6.34 -37.83
C ASP A 777 40.08 5.20 -37.27
N PRO A 778 40.68 4.19 -36.60
CA PRO A 778 39.95 3.03 -36.10
C PRO A 778 38.88 3.38 -35.05
N ARG A 779 39.01 4.53 -34.36
CA ARG A 779 38.01 5.01 -33.38
C ARG A 779 36.72 5.52 -34.01
N ARG A 780 36.67 5.68 -35.35
CA ARG A 780 35.41 5.87 -36.09
C ARG A 780 34.54 4.62 -36.06
N GLU A 781 35.11 3.47 -35.70
CA GLU A 781 34.42 2.18 -35.68
C GLU A 781 33.71 1.90 -37.02
N LYS A 782 32.40 1.61 -37.00
CA LYS A 782 31.58 1.30 -38.18
C LYS A 782 31.07 2.54 -38.93
N LEU A 783 31.56 3.75 -38.64
CA LEU A 783 31.08 4.98 -39.27
C LEU A 783 31.64 5.13 -40.71
N PRO A 784 30.80 5.17 -41.75
CA PRO A 784 31.26 5.29 -43.14
C PRO A 784 32.12 6.53 -43.39
N SER A 785 33.05 6.45 -44.36
CA SER A 785 33.95 7.57 -44.72
C SER A 785 33.18 8.84 -45.13
N ARG A 786 32.04 8.68 -45.79
CA ARG A 786 31.13 9.78 -46.19
C ARG A 786 30.51 10.55 -45.01
N CYS A 787 30.53 9.99 -43.80
CA CYS A 787 29.97 10.63 -42.60
C CYS A 787 31.07 11.46 -41.91
N ASP A 788 31.39 12.61 -42.48
CA ASP A 788 32.40 13.55 -41.96
C ASP A 788 31.77 14.73 -41.19
N ARG A 789 32.60 15.67 -40.73
CA ARG A 789 32.15 16.88 -40.01
C ARG A 789 31.12 17.68 -40.81
N GLN A 790 31.27 17.78 -42.13
CA GLN A 790 30.38 18.57 -42.99
C GLN A 790 29.03 17.87 -43.13
N TRP A 791 29.03 16.54 -43.30
CA TRP A 791 27.82 15.72 -43.25
C TRP A 791 27.08 15.92 -41.93
N PHE A 792 27.78 15.79 -40.80
CA PHE A 792 27.17 15.98 -39.48
C PHE A 792 26.52 17.36 -39.35
N CYS A 793 27.22 18.42 -39.79
CA CYS A 793 26.69 19.77 -39.69
C CYS A 793 25.42 19.97 -40.52
N ARG A 794 25.39 19.43 -41.75
CA ARG A 794 24.20 19.47 -42.61
C ARG A 794 23.03 18.70 -41.98
N THR A 795 23.30 17.52 -41.41
CA THR A 795 22.28 16.65 -40.83
C THR A 795 21.64 17.24 -39.57
N PHE A 796 22.43 17.69 -38.60
CA PHE A 796 21.92 18.08 -37.27
C PHE A 796 21.67 19.59 -37.09
N PHE A 797 22.26 20.44 -37.93
CA PHE A 797 22.14 21.91 -37.84
C PHE A 797 21.55 22.56 -39.10
N GLY A 798 21.57 21.88 -40.24
CA GLY A 798 21.23 22.48 -41.53
C GLY A 798 22.21 23.55 -42.00
N LYS A 799 23.47 23.49 -41.55
CA LYS A 799 24.56 24.42 -41.90
C LYS A 799 25.76 23.67 -42.44
N GLU A 800 26.62 24.34 -43.22
CA GLU A 800 27.81 23.70 -43.78
C GLU A 800 28.93 23.47 -42.76
N ASN A 801 29.10 24.40 -41.82
CA ASN A 801 30.13 24.29 -40.78
C ASN A 801 29.71 25.00 -39.49
N ILE A 802 30.30 24.57 -38.37
CA ILE A 802 30.15 25.18 -37.05
C ILE A 802 31.53 25.33 -36.42
N ASP A 803 31.77 26.49 -35.80
CA ASP A 803 32.97 26.77 -35.02
C ASP A 803 32.79 26.29 -33.57
N ARG A 804 33.02 25.01 -33.34
CA ARG A 804 33.09 24.41 -32.00
C ARG A 804 34.12 23.29 -31.96
N ASP A 805 34.85 23.23 -30.85
CA ASP A 805 35.83 22.18 -30.59
C ASP A 805 35.16 20.80 -30.47
N SER A 806 35.84 19.79 -30.97
CA SER A 806 35.55 18.35 -30.85
C SER A 806 35.47 17.84 -29.40
N SER A 807 36.07 18.55 -28.44
CA SER A 807 36.08 18.20 -27.01
C SER A 807 34.84 18.70 -26.25
N MET A 808 34.14 19.71 -26.77
CA MET A 808 32.97 20.31 -26.16
C MET A 808 31.68 19.61 -26.58
N SER A 809 30.65 19.65 -25.73
CA SER A 809 29.33 19.20 -26.14
C SER A 809 28.78 20.09 -27.26
N ILE A 810 28.14 19.44 -28.24
CA ILE A 810 27.51 20.11 -29.38
C ILE A 810 25.99 20.20 -29.24
N TRP A 811 25.43 19.65 -28.16
CA TRP A 811 24.00 19.41 -27.98
C TRP A 811 23.14 20.66 -28.02
N ASP A 812 23.59 21.75 -27.41
CA ASP A 812 22.90 23.05 -27.38
C ASP A 812 22.69 23.65 -28.77
N LEU A 813 23.51 23.27 -29.75
CA LEU A 813 23.40 23.75 -31.13
C LEU A 813 22.50 22.87 -32.02
N VAL A 814 22.10 21.68 -31.56
CA VAL A 814 21.35 20.70 -32.37
C VAL A 814 19.93 21.16 -32.62
N THR A 815 19.57 21.33 -33.89
CA THR A 815 18.23 21.79 -34.29
C THR A 815 17.40 20.73 -34.97
N LYS A 816 18.02 19.64 -35.45
CA LYS A 816 17.36 18.59 -36.23
C LYS A 816 17.69 17.21 -35.68
N LEU A 817 16.71 16.58 -35.05
CA LEU A 817 16.71 15.18 -34.62
C LEU A 817 15.47 14.51 -35.20
N ASN A 818 15.62 13.32 -35.76
CA ASN A 818 14.50 12.59 -36.36
C ASN A 818 13.92 11.62 -35.33
N MET A 819 12.59 11.53 -35.31
CA MET A 819 11.84 10.52 -34.53
C MET A 819 11.15 9.60 -35.53
N TYR A 820 11.39 8.30 -35.47
CA TYR A 820 10.81 7.35 -36.42
C TYR A 820 9.68 6.56 -35.77
N ASP A 821 9.98 5.88 -34.66
CA ASP A 821 9.04 5.03 -33.94
C ASP A 821 7.93 5.82 -33.26
N PRO A 822 8.16 7.02 -32.67
CA PRO A 822 7.09 7.86 -32.15
C PRO A 822 6.10 8.29 -33.25
N LEU A 823 6.58 8.59 -34.47
CA LEU A 823 5.69 8.91 -35.59
C LEU A 823 4.87 7.69 -36.01
N THR A 824 5.47 6.51 -36.01
CA THR A 824 4.78 5.26 -36.35
C THR A 824 3.72 4.90 -35.31
N MET A 825 4.03 5.06 -34.01
CA MET A 825 3.08 4.93 -32.89
C MET A 825 1.92 5.93 -33.00
N LEU A 826 2.20 7.17 -33.42
CA LEU A 826 1.15 8.18 -33.63
C LEU A 826 0.17 7.75 -34.72
N CYS A 827 0.66 7.08 -35.77
CA CYS A 827 -0.16 6.58 -36.86
C CYS A 827 -1.10 5.42 -36.49
N CYS A 828 -0.90 4.78 -35.33
CA CYS A 828 -1.87 3.81 -34.79
C CYS A 828 -3.21 4.47 -34.39
N VAL A 829 -3.25 5.80 -34.30
CA VAL A 829 -4.48 6.56 -34.06
C VAL A 829 -5.01 7.06 -35.42
N PRO A 830 -6.15 6.54 -35.92
CA PRO A 830 -6.69 6.90 -37.23
C PRO A 830 -6.92 8.39 -37.44
N GLU A 831 -7.28 9.13 -36.40
CA GLU A 831 -7.49 10.57 -36.51
C GLU A 831 -6.16 11.30 -36.73
N TYR A 832 -5.10 10.89 -36.04
CA TYR A 832 -3.79 11.51 -36.18
C TYR A 832 -3.11 11.10 -37.49
N ARG A 833 -3.24 9.85 -37.92
CA ARG A 833 -2.63 9.40 -39.18
C ARG A 833 -3.18 10.15 -40.40
N GLU A 834 -4.47 10.49 -40.41
CA GLU A 834 -5.11 11.20 -41.52
C GLU A 834 -4.94 12.72 -41.40
N THR A 835 -4.77 13.25 -40.18
CA THR A 835 -4.56 14.69 -39.94
C THR A 835 -3.15 15.14 -40.31
N TYR A 836 -2.13 14.31 -40.05
CA TYR A 836 -0.73 14.74 -40.14
C TYR A 836 0.03 14.14 -41.32
N PHE A 837 -0.50 13.11 -41.99
CA PHE A 837 0.23 12.39 -43.03
C PHE A 837 -0.56 12.22 -44.31
N TYR A 838 0.14 12.36 -45.44
CA TYR A 838 -0.33 11.98 -46.75
C TYR A 838 0.11 10.54 -47.04
N TRP A 839 -0.84 9.74 -47.53
CA TRP A 839 -0.63 8.32 -47.79
C TRP A 839 -0.79 8.03 -49.28
N GLU A 840 0.20 7.35 -49.84
CA GLU A 840 0.06 6.69 -51.12
C GLU A 840 -0.38 5.26 -50.90
N SER A 841 -1.18 4.72 -51.82
CA SER A 841 -1.79 3.41 -51.66
C SER A 841 -1.50 2.53 -52.85
N LYS A 842 -1.25 1.26 -52.57
CA LYS A 842 -1.16 0.18 -53.55
C LYS A 842 -2.25 -0.84 -53.26
N CYS A 843 -3.11 -1.07 -54.24
CA CYS A 843 -4.17 -2.07 -54.13
C CYS A 843 -3.61 -3.43 -54.53
N VAL A 844 -3.67 -4.40 -53.62
CA VAL A 844 -3.32 -5.81 -53.89
C VAL A 844 -4.49 -6.66 -53.44
N ASN A 845 -5.01 -7.52 -54.34
CA ASN A 845 -6.18 -8.36 -54.08
C ASN A 845 -7.41 -7.61 -53.53
N GLY A 846 -7.61 -6.35 -53.93
CA GLY A 846 -8.72 -5.51 -53.46
C GLY A 846 -8.50 -4.82 -52.11
N VAL A 847 -7.36 -5.05 -51.46
CA VAL A 847 -6.99 -4.44 -50.18
C VAL A 847 -5.97 -3.32 -50.42
N GLN A 848 -6.18 -2.18 -49.75
CA GLN A 848 -5.30 -1.01 -49.87
C GLN A 848 -4.15 -1.11 -48.85
N HIS A 849 -2.92 -1.22 -49.35
CA HIS A 849 -1.70 -1.14 -48.57
C HIS A 849 -1.12 0.27 -48.71
N ARG A 850 -0.86 0.94 -47.58
CA ARG A 850 -0.54 2.37 -47.57
C ARG A 850 0.92 2.63 -47.18
N VAL A 851 1.52 3.64 -47.80
CA VAL A 851 2.90 4.06 -47.55
C VAL A 851 2.94 5.58 -47.42
N THR A 852 3.64 6.09 -46.41
CA THR A 852 3.96 7.52 -46.28
C THR A 852 5.47 7.73 -46.33
N GLY A 853 5.88 8.84 -46.94
CA GLY A 853 7.28 9.17 -47.16
C GLY A 853 7.94 8.35 -48.26
N ILE A 854 7.56 8.54 -49.53
CA ILE A 854 8.18 7.76 -50.63
C ILE A 854 9.60 8.24 -50.95
N SER A 855 9.87 9.52 -50.75
CA SER A 855 11.17 10.12 -51.01
C SER A 855 11.42 11.32 -50.09
N GLU A 856 12.63 11.86 -50.09
CA GLU A 856 12.94 13.08 -49.33
C GLU A 856 12.11 14.29 -49.78
N MET A 857 11.79 14.38 -51.09
CA MET A 857 10.95 15.44 -51.66
C MET A 857 9.46 15.23 -51.36
N ASN A 858 9.03 13.97 -51.22
CA ASN A 858 7.68 13.60 -50.83
C ASN A 858 7.73 12.81 -49.52
N ASN A 859 8.00 13.54 -48.44
CA ASN A 859 8.12 12.97 -47.09
C ASN A 859 6.76 12.58 -46.48
N GLY A 860 5.64 12.98 -47.08
CA GLY A 860 4.31 12.62 -46.59
C GLY A 860 3.85 13.33 -45.31
N VAL A 861 4.63 14.25 -44.72
CA VAL A 861 4.18 15.06 -43.59
C VAL A 861 3.41 16.28 -44.11
N ILE A 862 2.17 16.48 -43.64
CA ILE A 862 1.28 17.57 -44.11
C ILE A 862 1.74 18.92 -43.53
N ASP A 863 1.91 19.00 -42.21
CA ASP A 863 2.38 20.20 -41.50
C ASP A 863 3.37 19.80 -40.40
N SER A 864 4.66 20.03 -40.68
CA SER A 864 5.78 19.71 -39.81
C SER A 864 5.72 20.45 -38.47
N ALA A 865 5.36 21.73 -38.47
CA ALA A 865 5.34 22.56 -37.27
C ALA A 865 4.19 22.16 -36.34
N LEU A 866 3.02 21.90 -36.92
CA LEU A 866 1.85 21.43 -36.16
C LEU A 866 2.10 20.04 -35.58
N LEU A 867 2.69 19.12 -36.36
CA LEU A 867 3.05 17.79 -35.90
C LEU A 867 4.09 17.83 -34.77
N CYS A 868 5.14 18.63 -34.90
CA CYS A 868 6.13 18.85 -33.82
C CYS A 868 5.47 19.35 -32.53
N LYS A 869 4.57 20.34 -32.64
CA LYS A 869 3.84 20.87 -31.49
C LYS A 869 2.94 19.81 -30.84
N LYS A 870 2.32 18.94 -31.65
CA LYS A 870 1.49 17.85 -31.16
C LYS A 870 2.32 16.78 -30.43
N LEU A 871 3.45 16.36 -30.99
CA LEU A 871 4.37 15.43 -30.33
C LEU A 871 4.85 15.97 -28.99
N TYR A 872 5.31 17.23 -28.97
CA TYR A 872 5.71 17.91 -27.74
C TYR A 872 4.60 17.88 -26.67
N SER A 873 3.38 18.22 -27.06
CA SER A 873 2.21 18.21 -26.18
C SER A 873 1.94 16.81 -25.61
N LEU A 874 1.99 15.77 -26.45
CA LEU A 874 1.73 14.39 -26.03
C LEU A 874 2.85 13.83 -25.14
N PHE A 875 4.12 14.09 -25.46
CA PHE A 875 5.23 13.69 -24.58
C PHE A 875 5.11 14.36 -23.22
N GLY A 876 4.85 15.67 -23.19
CA GLY A 876 4.62 16.40 -21.95
C GLY A 876 3.40 15.88 -21.17
N LEU A 877 2.29 15.60 -21.86
CA LEU A 877 1.11 14.97 -21.24
C LEU A 877 1.50 13.64 -20.59
N SER A 878 2.34 12.85 -21.26
CA SER A 878 2.70 11.54 -20.75
C SER A 878 3.52 11.59 -19.49
N LEU A 879 4.60 12.36 -19.52
CA LEU A 879 5.52 12.45 -18.38
C LEU A 879 4.89 13.18 -17.19
N ARG A 880 4.00 14.15 -17.43
CA ARG A 880 3.28 14.86 -16.35
C ARG A 880 2.17 14.02 -15.70
N ASN A 881 1.47 13.20 -16.48
CA ASN A 881 0.27 12.49 -16.02
C ASN A 881 0.44 10.96 -15.89
N ALA A 882 1.65 10.42 -16.12
CA ALA A 882 1.99 9.01 -15.95
C ALA A 882 1.48 8.42 -14.63
N LEU A 883 1.31 9.25 -13.61
CA LEU A 883 1.13 8.85 -12.23
C LEU A 883 -0.13 9.53 -11.65
N GLN A 884 -1.22 9.55 -12.45
CA GLN A 884 -2.56 10.00 -12.04
C GLN A 884 -3.59 8.85 -11.90
N ASN A 885 -3.30 7.64 -12.42
CA ASN A 885 -4.27 6.53 -12.53
C ASN A 885 -3.77 5.17 -11.99
N ILE A 886 -2.98 5.13 -10.91
CA ILE A 886 -2.82 3.89 -10.11
C ILE A 886 -3.82 3.88 -8.92
N CYS A 887 -5.03 4.40 -9.15
CA CYS A 887 -6.14 4.33 -8.18
C CYS A 887 -7.08 3.18 -8.49
#